data_AF-A0AA37SAS3-F1
#
_entry.id   AF-A0AA37SAS3-F1
#
_cell.length_a   1.000
_cell.length_b   1.000
_cell.length_c   1.000
_cell.angle_alpha   90.00
_cell.angle_beta   90.00
_cell.angle_gamma   90.00
#
_symmetry.space_group_name_H-M   'P 1'
#
loop_
_entity.id
_entity.type
_entity.pdbx_description
1 polymer ?
#
loop_
_entity_poly.entity_id
_entity_poly.type
_entity_poly.pdbx_seq_one_letter_code
_entity_poly.pdbx_strand_id
1 'polypeptide(L)'
;MHLGKHRDDSTHVPIKEGLYSVLDDPNVLGMGRSVTATGDSETDYAVLHVSGILFNLSANGFGDPAAFKLKFSDAPDGTVTYDSATGAVVQHADAATAFAAETTTNKVVTKRYDVPLFEVFKREVTIASDEVYPNGLIQSQATTMNGIATANGTRPASYYAAFEGDTGSVGKCLNYYSLSEAQQAVVLADPWNNFELGSDGKLYQWCLRQFTVDGVGNGELRFLSSTASNAQNSLLRQATGSITKPIAPQGDFDDRLDHSSIGLYNTNNRTDLTVVDEFDNGVFATRNIVRDGRDYSKAGVDGECYALVLGQVSRLNQGVYHPSFNSLGCGRVRNLSGDVDNGRLWYDSAGFNMTNAAQCFTEVTENNGKGNISGNLSGRPDGKFYDAIYANGQGGVIDMRLGGKSLSRFGDDKAALLAGDFLGQEYLVKTEIFAGSLTATGSSKNIYITGSGMGLLPTVGDMFHVYRSDGSVQTSTVSSTGVDGWISTDTITNTELVTHVILTYTTDLPVSGEFTMIDVMGDPANIKNTSDLTNGWIGAWIRDLTAGSLPRSLTRKALYSNAISQYTNDNGANWTNSSYSIDPIKNETPNASQLDVYTTVITYTAHAKVTTPVNRLPVLGGYDSIKDVTAINWKGYGNNILFESILGMINKNSDPSGEIYPTVKMIQSALIDRNLTVTEADWGKLDTNVDHGIQKHEPLNLIQPNNGNSALKVMMYPVVENGQLFIEIIYKQMVHNGTSWGDNNQMLIADGDNLGTDLNAISISYGTHRIGPIGWPEGAA
;
A
#
# COMPACT_ATOMS: atom_id res chain seq x y z
N MET A 1 0.08 9.54 -18.27
CA MET A 1 0.27 8.21 -18.89
C MET A 1 -1.07 7.69 -19.38
N HIS A 2 -1.14 7.08 -20.57
CA HIS A 2 -2.26 6.19 -20.91
C HIS A 2 -1.93 4.82 -20.34
N LEU A 3 -2.79 4.30 -19.47
CA LEU A 3 -2.45 3.14 -18.65
C LEU A 3 -2.42 1.83 -19.45
N GLY A 4 -3.12 1.77 -20.59
CA GLY A 4 -3.31 0.55 -21.36
C GLY A 4 -4.40 -0.35 -20.76
N LYS A 5 -4.87 -1.33 -21.53
CA LYS A 5 -5.72 -2.39 -21.04
C LYS A 5 -4.91 -3.44 -20.27
N HIS A 6 -5.60 -4.35 -19.60
CA HIS A 6 -4.99 -5.37 -18.76
C HIS A 6 -5.63 -6.74 -19.01
N ARG A 7 -5.18 -7.75 -18.26
CA ARG A 7 -5.78 -9.09 -18.27
C ARG A 7 -6.50 -9.32 -16.95
N ASP A 8 -7.67 -9.95 -17.03
CA ASP A 8 -8.49 -10.31 -15.88
C ASP A 8 -8.98 -11.76 -16.02
N ASP A 9 -8.32 -12.67 -15.32
CA ASP A 9 -8.70 -14.08 -15.19
C ASP A 9 -8.15 -14.71 -13.90
N SER A 10 -8.32 -16.03 -13.72
CA SER A 10 -7.94 -16.71 -12.47
C SER A 10 -6.45 -16.68 -12.13
N THR A 11 -5.56 -16.47 -13.11
CA THR A 11 -4.11 -16.34 -12.87
C THR A 11 -3.60 -14.93 -13.15
N HIS A 12 -4.46 -14.01 -13.60
CA HIS A 12 -4.10 -12.63 -13.90
C HIS A 12 -5.09 -11.68 -13.26
N VAL A 13 -4.69 -11.03 -12.17
CA VAL A 13 -5.59 -10.22 -11.36
C VAL A 13 -5.30 -8.73 -11.58
N PRO A 14 -6.28 -7.92 -11.99
CA PRO A 14 -6.10 -6.47 -12.14
C PRO A 14 -5.69 -5.81 -10.83
N ILE A 15 -4.71 -4.91 -10.89
CA ILE A 15 -4.34 -4.01 -9.77
C ILE A 15 -5.12 -2.71 -9.92
N LYS A 16 -4.92 -2.06 -11.06
CA LYS A 16 -5.65 -0.91 -11.57
C LYS A 16 -5.65 -1.02 -13.10
N GLU A 17 -6.30 -0.09 -13.77
CA GLU A 17 -6.26 -0.02 -15.23
C GLU A 17 -4.81 -0.17 -15.74
N GLY A 18 -4.63 -1.12 -16.65
CA GLY A 18 -3.36 -1.36 -17.34
C GLY A 18 -2.26 -2.08 -16.57
N LEU A 19 -2.42 -2.42 -15.29
CA LEU A 19 -1.43 -3.20 -14.51
C LEU A 19 -2.11 -4.38 -13.83
N TYR A 20 -1.49 -5.55 -13.90
CA TYR A 20 -2.06 -6.79 -13.37
C TYR A 20 -0.97 -7.71 -12.81
N SER A 21 -1.37 -8.49 -11.81
CA SER A 21 -0.59 -9.59 -11.26
C SER A 21 -0.50 -10.74 -12.26
N VAL A 22 0.60 -11.47 -12.26
CA VAL A 22 0.76 -12.72 -13.02
C VAL A 22 1.07 -13.81 -12.00
N LEU A 23 0.05 -14.58 -11.61
CA LEU A 23 0.12 -15.49 -10.46
C LEU A 23 0.69 -16.87 -10.78
N ASP A 24 1.00 -17.12 -12.06
CA ASP A 24 1.60 -18.35 -12.59
C ASP A 24 3.03 -18.16 -13.13
N ASP A 25 3.59 -16.95 -13.02
CA ASP A 25 4.95 -16.60 -13.45
C ASP A 25 5.66 -15.87 -12.31
N PRO A 26 6.81 -16.37 -11.82
CA PRO A 26 7.47 -15.80 -10.66
C PRO A 26 8.03 -14.40 -10.91
N ASN A 27 7.90 -13.54 -9.89
CA ASN A 27 8.56 -12.24 -9.75
C ASN A 27 8.29 -11.28 -10.92
N VAL A 28 7.07 -11.30 -11.46
CA VAL A 28 6.67 -10.41 -12.55
C VAL A 28 5.30 -9.75 -12.33
N LEU A 29 5.15 -8.56 -12.92
CA LEU A 29 3.86 -7.90 -13.15
C LEU A 29 3.64 -7.71 -14.64
N GLY A 30 2.39 -7.77 -15.09
CA GLY A 30 2.01 -7.42 -16.46
C GLY A 30 1.53 -5.97 -16.54
N MET A 31 1.91 -5.27 -17.60
CA MET A 31 1.46 -3.91 -17.92
C MET A 31 1.06 -3.80 -19.39
N GLY A 32 -0.14 -3.32 -19.69
CA GLY A 32 -0.66 -3.29 -21.06
C GLY A 32 -0.91 -4.70 -21.61
N ARG A 33 -1.91 -4.84 -22.48
CA ARG A 33 -2.14 -6.10 -23.20
C ARG A 33 -2.95 -5.92 -24.48
N SER A 34 -2.55 -6.60 -25.55
CA SER A 34 -3.21 -6.54 -26.87
C SER A 34 -4.09 -7.75 -27.24
N VAL A 35 -4.07 -8.80 -26.43
CA VAL A 35 -4.86 -10.04 -26.64
C VAL A 35 -5.60 -10.36 -25.35
N THR A 36 -6.86 -10.80 -25.41
CA THR A 36 -7.68 -11.06 -24.21
C THR A 36 -7.64 -9.89 -23.22
N ALA A 37 -7.76 -8.67 -23.75
CA ALA A 37 -7.58 -7.43 -23.02
C ALA A 37 -8.91 -6.91 -22.47
N THR A 38 -8.90 -6.45 -21.23
CA THR A 38 -10.02 -5.87 -20.48
C THR A 38 -9.64 -4.48 -19.95
N GLY A 39 -10.64 -3.69 -19.56
CA GLY A 39 -10.44 -2.34 -19.03
C GLY A 39 -10.94 -1.24 -19.97
N ASP A 40 -11.04 -0.03 -19.40
CA ASP A 40 -11.62 1.15 -20.04
C ASP A 40 -10.58 2.03 -20.76
N SER A 41 -9.31 1.63 -20.77
CA SER A 41 -8.27 2.37 -21.48
C SER A 41 -8.53 2.38 -22.99
N GLU A 42 -8.30 3.54 -23.61
CA GLU A 42 -8.44 3.73 -25.06
C GLU A 42 -7.38 2.97 -25.86
N THR A 43 -6.25 2.62 -25.22
CA THR A 43 -5.15 1.88 -25.82
C THR A 43 -5.00 0.51 -25.20
N ASP A 44 -4.60 -0.48 -26.00
CA ASP A 44 -4.31 -1.83 -25.50
C ASP A 44 -3.01 -1.83 -24.68
N TYR A 45 -1.99 -1.15 -25.17
CA TYR A 45 -0.68 -0.98 -24.51
C TYR A 45 -0.64 0.31 -23.68
N ALA A 46 0.25 0.34 -22.69
CA ALA A 46 0.54 1.56 -21.94
C ALA A 46 1.34 2.53 -22.82
N VAL A 47 1.01 3.82 -22.74
CA VAL A 47 1.77 4.90 -23.39
C VAL A 47 2.26 5.85 -22.33
N LEU A 48 3.57 5.85 -22.12
CA LEU A 48 4.24 6.73 -21.17
C LEU A 48 4.55 8.08 -21.83
N HIS A 49 4.37 9.17 -21.07
CA HIS A 49 4.75 10.53 -21.47
C HIS A 49 5.68 11.11 -20.41
N VAL A 50 6.92 11.41 -20.80
CA VAL A 50 7.94 12.03 -19.92
C VAL A 50 8.66 13.10 -20.72
N SER A 51 8.68 14.34 -20.22
CA SER A 51 9.37 15.48 -20.85
C SER A 51 9.05 15.65 -22.35
N GLY A 52 7.78 15.51 -22.75
CA GLY A 52 7.36 15.64 -24.15
C GLY A 52 7.54 14.39 -25.03
N ILE A 53 8.21 13.35 -24.53
CA ILE A 53 8.50 12.13 -25.29
C ILE A 53 7.48 11.03 -24.97
N LEU A 54 6.98 10.36 -26.01
CA LEU A 54 6.01 9.28 -25.89
C LEU A 54 6.67 7.91 -26.10
N PHE A 55 6.44 6.98 -25.18
CA PHE A 55 6.92 5.60 -25.31
C PHE A 55 5.73 4.64 -25.40
N ASN A 56 5.71 3.83 -26.45
CA ASN A 56 4.82 2.69 -26.56
C ASN A 56 5.42 1.50 -25.80
N LEU A 57 4.84 1.17 -24.64
CA LEU A 57 5.29 0.09 -23.79
C LEU A 57 4.70 -1.24 -24.29
N SER A 58 5.39 -1.85 -25.25
CA SER A 58 5.01 -3.14 -25.82
C SER A 58 6.23 -4.03 -26.07
N ALA A 59 5.97 -5.33 -26.31
CA ALA A 59 6.96 -6.29 -26.77
C ALA A 59 8.18 -6.55 -25.86
N ASN A 60 8.09 -6.27 -24.55
CA ASN A 60 9.09 -6.64 -23.53
C ASN A 60 8.60 -7.77 -22.59
N GLY A 61 7.55 -8.51 -22.96
CA GLY A 61 6.90 -9.44 -22.04
C GLY A 61 7.66 -10.74 -21.73
N PHE A 62 8.98 -10.79 -21.95
CA PHE A 62 9.89 -11.90 -21.64
C PHE A 62 9.24 -13.30 -21.83
N GLY A 63 8.78 -13.58 -23.05
CA GLY A 63 8.05 -14.82 -23.38
C GLY A 63 6.57 -14.61 -23.72
N ASP A 64 6.01 -13.44 -23.42
CA ASP A 64 4.68 -13.02 -23.89
C ASP A 64 4.78 -11.79 -24.82
N PRO A 65 4.67 -11.93 -26.14
CA PRO A 65 4.75 -10.79 -27.06
C PRO A 65 3.53 -9.86 -26.97
N ALA A 66 2.43 -10.27 -26.32
CA ALA A 66 1.19 -9.49 -26.23
C ALA A 66 1.16 -8.54 -25.02
N ALA A 67 2.20 -8.55 -24.16
CA ALA A 67 2.27 -7.76 -22.94
C ALA A 67 3.64 -7.08 -22.75
N PHE A 68 3.67 -6.05 -21.91
CA PHE A 68 4.90 -5.58 -21.28
C PHE A 68 4.98 -6.20 -19.88
N LYS A 69 6.14 -6.70 -19.44
CA LYS A 69 6.30 -7.28 -18.10
C LYS A 69 7.31 -6.47 -17.30
N LEU A 70 7.02 -6.19 -16.04
CA LEU A 70 7.99 -5.68 -15.06
C LEU A 70 8.61 -6.88 -14.33
N LYS A 71 9.93 -6.98 -14.29
CA LYS A 71 10.67 -8.04 -13.59
C LYS A 71 11.19 -7.55 -12.24
N PHE A 72 11.21 -8.48 -11.29
CA PHE A 72 11.67 -8.28 -9.92
C PHE A 72 12.71 -9.35 -9.56
N SER A 73 13.59 -9.03 -8.61
CA SER A 73 14.52 -10.00 -8.04
C SER A 73 13.78 -11.02 -7.17
N ASP A 74 14.47 -12.10 -6.80
CA ASP A 74 13.91 -13.11 -5.91
C ASP A 74 13.52 -12.54 -4.55
N ALA A 75 12.44 -13.08 -3.99
CA ALA A 75 11.93 -12.68 -2.69
C ALA A 75 12.90 -13.06 -1.56
N PRO A 76 12.92 -12.32 -0.43
CA PRO A 76 13.86 -12.57 0.67
C PRO A 76 13.80 -14.00 1.21
N ASP A 77 14.97 -14.60 1.42
CA ASP A 77 15.15 -15.98 1.91
C ASP A 77 15.81 -16.05 3.30
N GLY A 78 16.05 -14.88 3.92
CA GLY A 78 16.71 -14.78 5.22
C GLY A 78 18.23 -14.92 5.20
N THR A 79 18.88 -14.93 4.03
CA THR A 79 20.35 -15.05 3.90
C THR A 79 21.08 -13.71 3.78
N VAL A 80 20.35 -12.60 3.64
CA VAL A 80 20.92 -11.25 3.53
C VAL A 80 20.78 -10.51 4.84
N THR A 81 21.83 -9.81 5.28
CA THR A 81 21.74 -8.83 6.38
C THR A 81 21.95 -7.41 5.87
N TYR A 82 21.25 -6.46 6.51
CA TYR A 82 21.43 -5.03 6.31
C TYR A 82 21.77 -4.32 7.63
N ASP A 83 22.84 -3.53 7.62
CA ASP A 83 23.23 -2.70 8.76
C ASP A 83 22.73 -1.27 8.60
N SER A 84 21.73 -0.90 9.41
CA SER A 84 21.12 0.43 9.43
C SER A 84 22.04 1.57 9.90
N ALA A 85 23.21 1.27 10.49
CA ALA A 85 24.20 2.29 10.86
C ALA A 85 25.21 2.59 9.74
N THR A 86 25.56 1.59 8.94
CA THR A 86 26.60 1.70 7.90
C THR A 86 26.04 1.66 6.48
N GLY A 87 24.81 1.18 6.31
CA GLY A 87 24.21 0.89 5.02
C GLY A 87 24.81 -0.33 4.31
N ALA A 88 25.56 -1.17 5.01
CA ALA A 88 26.16 -2.37 4.42
C ALA A 88 25.09 -3.44 4.17
N VAL A 89 25.13 -4.06 2.97
CA VAL A 89 24.34 -5.23 2.59
C VAL A 89 25.31 -6.39 2.46
N VAL A 90 25.04 -7.52 3.13
CA VAL A 90 25.91 -8.70 3.12
C VAL A 90 25.09 -9.94 2.82
N GLN A 91 25.47 -10.64 1.76
CA GLN A 91 24.99 -11.98 1.44
C GLN A 91 25.75 -13.02 2.27
N HIS A 92 25.03 -13.87 3.01
CA HIS A 92 25.60 -14.99 3.76
C HIS A 92 25.38 -16.31 3.01
N ALA A 93 26.07 -17.36 3.46
CA ALA A 93 25.95 -18.69 2.88
C ALA A 93 24.60 -19.36 3.18
N ASP A 94 24.01 -19.06 4.34
CA ASP A 94 22.73 -19.60 4.80
C ASP A 94 22.05 -18.65 5.80
N ALA A 95 20.77 -18.90 6.08
CA ALA A 95 19.98 -18.08 6.99
C ALA A 95 20.47 -18.17 8.44
N ALA A 96 20.94 -19.34 8.89
CA ALA A 96 21.44 -19.52 10.25
C ALA A 96 22.64 -18.58 10.54
N THR A 97 23.56 -18.49 9.58
CA THR A 97 24.73 -17.60 9.63
C THR A 97 24.31 -16.13 9.62
N ALA A 98 23.33 -15.77 8.78
CA ALA A 98 22.79 -14.40 8.71
C ALA A 98 22.17 -13.97 10.05
N PHE A 99 21.32 -14.82 10.65
CA PHE A 99 20.69 -14.54 11.95
C PHE A 99 21.71 -14.49 13.10
N ALA A 100 22.75 -15.33 13.05
CA ALA A 100 23.84 -15.27 14.03
C ALA A 100 24.69 -13.98 13.94
N ALA A 101 24.69 -13.32 12.78
CA ALA A 101 25.38 -12.05 12.56
C ALA A 101 24.56 -10.81 12.97
N GLU A 102 23.32 -10.98 13.46
CA GLU A 102 22.51 -9.84 13.86
C GLU A 102 23.13 -9.06 15.03
N THR A 103 22.96 -7.74 14.97
CA THR A 103 23.26 -6.82 16.06
C THR A 103 22.04 -5.91 16.29
N THR A 104 22.20 -4.84 17.05
CA THR A 104 21.15 -3.81 17.17
C THR A 104 20.85 -3.15 15.83
N THR A 105 21.85 -2.96 14.97
CA THR A 105 21.71 -2.22 13.70
C THR A 105 21.79 -3.12 12.47
N ASN A 106 22.49 -4.25 12.55
CA ASN A 106 22.55 -5.28 11.51
C ASN A 106 21.42 -6.29 11.70
N LYS A 107 20.49 -6.34 10.74
CA LYS A 107 19.30 -7.21 10.78
C LYS A 107 19.16 -8.03 9.51
N VAL A 108 18.70 -9.27 9.65
CA VAL A 108 18.35 -10.13 8.51
C VAL A 108 17.18 -9.53 7.76
N VAL A 109 17.26 -9.50 6.44
CA VAL A 109 16.19 -9.02 5.56
C VAL A 109 15.10 -10.08 5.48
N THR A 110 14.03 -9.87 6.24
CA THR A 110 12.85 -10.75 6.30
C THR A 110 11.62 -10.11 5.68
N LYS A 111 11.68 -8.81 5.41
CA LYS A 111 10.68 -8.04 4.66
C LYS A 111 11.41 -7.09 3.72
N ARG A 112 10.87 -6.89 2.52
CA ARG A 112 11.48 -6.04 1.49
C ARG A 112 10.41 -5.32 0.69
N TYR A 113 10.70 -4.07 0.33
CA TYR A 113 9.82 -3.23 -0.46
C TYR A 113 10.49 -2.83 -1.76
N ASP A 114 10.13 -3.56 -2.82
CA ASP A 114 10.76 -3.37 -4.13
C ASP A 114 10.07 -2.24 -4.88
N VAL A 115 10.86 -1.50 -5.64
CA VAL A 115 10.44 -0.24 -6.26
C VAL A 115 10.59 -0.39 -7.76
N PRO A 116 9.50 -0.63 -8.51
CA PRO A 116 9.55 -0.60 -9.96
C PRO A 116 9.55 0.85 -10.46
N LEU A 117 10.46 1.14 -11.40
CA LEU A 117 10.62 2.44 -12.05
C LEU A 117 10.75 2.28 -13.57
N PHE A 118 10.47 3.37 -14.28
CA PHE A 118 11.00 3.60 -15.62
C PHE A 118 12.11 4.63 -15.56
N GLU A 119 13.24 4.31 -16.19
CA GLU A 119 14.30 5.27 -16.45
C GLU A 119 14.31 5.60 -17.94
N VAL A 120 14.17 6.90 -18.25
CA VAL A 120 14.16 7.45 -19.61
C VAL A 120 15.45 8.23 -19.80
N PHE A 121 16.16 8.02 -20.91
CA PHE A 121 17.41 8.72 -21.17
C PHE A 121 17.66 8.94 -22.66
N LYS A 122 18.33 10.04 -23.00
CA LYS A 122 18.75 10.34 -24.38
C LYS A 122 20.14 9.76 -24.64
N ARG A 123 20.33 9.05 -25.76
CA ARG A 123 21.65 8.53 -26.17
C ARG A 123 22.01 8.93 -27.59
N GLU A 124 23.30 9.18 -27.83
CA GLU A 124 23.83 9.42 -29.19
C GLU A 124 23.98 8.09 -29.92
N VAL A 125 23.46 8.01 -31.14
CA VAL A 125 23.66 6.85 -32.02
C VAL A 125 24.91 7.11 -32.84
N THR A 126 25.96 6.32 -32.61
CA THR A 126 27.25 6.46 -33.30
C THR A 126 27.69 5.13 -33.90
N ILE A 127 28.70 5.11 -34.76
CA ILE A 127 29.26 3.86 -35.31
C ILE A 127 29.79 2.93 -34.20
N ALA A 128 30.22 3.49 -33.06
CA ALA A 128 30.71 2.72 -31.91
C ALA A 128 29.58 2.29 -30.94
N SER A 129 28.39 2.85 -31.08
CA SER A 129 27.21 2.59 -30.24
C SER A 129 25.96 2.59 -31.13
N ASP A 130 25.93 1.68 -32.11
CA ASP A 130 24.97 1.70 -33.22
C ASP A 130 23.70 0.88 -32.96
N GLU A 131 23.58 0.25 -31.80
CA GLU A 131 22.43 -0.55 -31.40
C GLU A 131 21.18 0.32 -31.18
N VAL A 132 20.19 0.25 -32.07
CA VAL A 132 18.92 0.97 -31.91
C VAL A 132 17.79 0.02 -31.57
N TYR A 133 16.89 0.47 -30.70
CA TYR A 133 15.91 -0.40 -30.06
C TYR A 133 14.48 -0.11 -30.56
N PRO A 134 13.66 -1.14 -30.84
CA PRO A 134 12.24 -0.97 -31.14
C PRO A 134 11.54 -0.15 -30.05
N ASN A 135 10.78 0.87 -30.45
CA ASN A 135 10.09 1.79 -29.54
C ASN A 135 11.00 2.54 -28.53
N GLY A 136 12.31 2.56 -28.75
CA GLY A 136 13.29 3.03 -27.77
C GLY A 136 13.44 2.13 -26.53
N LEU A 137 12.87 0.92 -26.52
CA LEU A 137 12.88 0.03 -25.36
C LEU A 137 14.11 -0.86 -25.36
N ILE A 138 15.08 -0.58 -24.49
CA ILE A 138 16.38 -1.30 -24.53
C ILE A 138 16.25 -2.79 -24.24
N GLN A 139 15.23 -3.19 -23.50
CA GLN A 139 14.94 -4.59 -23.14
C GLN A 139 13.97 -5.28 -24.12
N SER A 140 13.54 -4.60 -25.19
CA SER A 140 12.56 -5.11 -26.15
C SER A 140 12.89 -6.52 -26.63
N GLN A 141 11.88 -7.39 -26.68
CA GLN A 141 11.95 -8.75 -27.21
C GLN A 141 11.34 -8.85 -28.61
N ALA A 142 10.93 -7.72 -29.21
CA ALA A 142 10.37 -7.67 -30.55
C ALA A 142 11.33 -8.33 -31.55
N THR A 143 10.81 -9.25 -32.36
CA THR A 143 11.59 -9.98 -33.39
C THR A 143 11.86 -9.14 -34.64
N THR A 144 11.19 -7.98 -34.76
CA THR A 144 11.41 -7.03 -35.84
C THR A 144 11.27 -5.60 -35.35
N MET A 145 11.93 -4.66 -36.04
CA MET A 145 11.74 -3.21 -35.94
C MET A 145 11.38 -2.72 -37.34
N ASN A 146 10.14 -2.27 -37.53
CA ASN A 146 9.59 -1.86 -38.84
C ASN A 146 9.79 -2.91 -39.94
N GLY A 147 9.61 -4.19 -39.62
CA GLY A 147 9.74 -5.31 -40.55
C GLY A 147 11.18 -5.80 -40.78
N ILE A 148 12.18 -5.16 -40.18
CA ILE A 148 13.58 -5.60 -40.22
C ILE A 148 13.83 -6.51 -39.02
N ALA A 149 14.39 -7.71 -39.24
CA ALA A 149 14.68 -8.65 -38.17
C ALA A 149 15.69 -8.09 -37.16
N THR A 150 15.37 -8.19 -35.88
CA THR A 150 16.26 -7.79 -34.78
C THR A 150 17.11 -8.97 -34.30
N ALA A 151 18.23 -8.67 -33.66
CA ALA A 151 19.10 -9.65 -33.00
C ALA A 151 19.33 -9.25 -31.54
N ASN A 152 19.80 -10.17 -30.70
CA ASN A 152 20.19 -9.84 -29.33
C ASN A 152 21.28 -8.77 -29.35
N GLY A 153 21.16 -7.81 -28.44
CA GLY A 153 22.17 -6.80 -28.22
C GLY A 153 23.51 -7.41 -27.77
N THR A 154 24.57 -6.68 -28.05
CA THR A 154 25.97 -7.07 -27.83
C THR A 154 26.59 -6.38 -26.62
N ARG A 155 25.92 -5.39 -26.05
CA ARG A 155 26.34 -4.75 -24.79
C ARG A 155 26.29 -5.77 -23.62
N PRO A 156 27.02 -5.52 -22.53
CA PRO A 156 26.98 -6.39 -21.35
C PRO A 156 25.56 -6.58 -20.80
N ALA A 157 25.27 -7.75 -20.21
CA ALA A 157 23.94 -8.05 -19.66
C ALA A 157 23.48 -7.01 -18.62
N SER A 158 24.41 -6.41 -17.87
CA SER A 158 24.15 -5.33 -16.91
C SER A 158 23.56 -4.07 -17.55
N TYR A 159 23.78 -3.83 -18.85
CA TYR A 159 23.14 -2.72 -19.55
C TYR A 159 21.62 -2.92 -19.66
N TYR A 160 21.17 -4.17 -19.81
CA TYR A 160 19.76 -4.52 -19.99
C TYR A 160 19.08 -5.05 -18.71
N ALA A 161 19.82 -5.18 -17.62
CA ALA A 161 19.34 -5.77 -16.37
C ALA A 161 18.12 -5.01 -15.81
N ALA A 162 17.02 -5.71 -15.54
CA ALA A 162 15.82 -5.15 -14.92
C ALA A 162 16.01 -4.93 -13.41
N PHE A 163 16.80 -5.76 -12.74
CA PHE A 163 17.22 -5.60 -11.34
C PHE A 163 18.72 -5.92 -11.19
N GLU A 164 19.36 -5.59 -10.07
CA GLU A 164 20.78 -5.91 -9.87
C GLU A 164 21.02 -7.44 -9.91
N GLY A 165 21.94 -7.88 -10.77
CA GLY A 165 22.22 -9.31 -10.99
C GLY A 165 21.37 -9.98 -12.09
N ASP A 166 20.42 -9.29 -12.71
CA ASP A 166 19.65 -9.83 -13.83
C ASP A 166 20.50 -10.01 -15.10
N THR A 167 20.59 -11.24 -15.58
CA THR A 167 21.26 -11.58 -16.84
C THR A 167 20.29 -12.03 -17.95
N GLY A 168 19.00 -12.14 -17.64
CA GLY A 168 17.97 -12.73 -18.50
C GLY A 168 17.17 -11.72 -19.32
N SER A 169 17.53 -10.43 -19.29
CA SER A 169 16.76 -9.35 -19.90
C SER A 169 17.42 -8.67 -21.10
N VAL A 170 18.44 -9.32 -21.70
CA VAL A 170 19.11 -8.82 -22.91
C VAL A 170 18.07 -8.54 -24.00
N GLY A 171 17.98 -7.28 -24.40
CA GLY A 171 17.04 -6.84 -25.43
C GLY A 171 17.52 -7.14 -26.84
N LYS A 172 16.61 -6.99 -27.80
CA LYS A 172 16.85 -7.12 -29.22
C LYS A 172 16.88 -5.75 -29.90
N CYS A 173 17.81 -5.59 -30.83
CA CYS A 173 18.09 -4.33 -31.50
C CYS A 173 18.43 -4.53 -32.98
N LEU A 174 18.61 -3.40 -33.67
CA LEU A 174 19.27 -3.31 -34.97
C LEU A 174 20.60 -2.59 -34.82
N ASN A 175 21.57 -2.90 -35.68
CA ASN A 175 22.81 -2.12 -35.79
C ASN A 175 22.61 -1.07 -36.90
N TYR A 176 22.29 0.16 -36.51
CA TYR A 176 21.77 1.20 -37.41
C TYR A 176 22.69 1.51 -38.61
N TYR A 177 24.00 1.61 -38.38
CA TYR A 177 24.97 1.90 -39.44
C TYR A 177 25.27 0.70 -40.35
N SER A 178 24.79 -0.50 -39.97
CA SER A 178 24.85 -1.70 -40.82
C SER A 178 23.63 -1.86 -41.72
N LEU A 179 22.59 -1.03 -41.54
CA LEU A 179 21.37 -1.04 -42.36
C LEU A 179 21.61 -0.38 -43.71
N SER A 180 20.84 -0.80 -44.73
CA SER A 180 20.75 -0.06 -46.00
C SER A 180 20.07 1.30 -45.82
N GLU A 181 20.31 2.26 -46.71
CA GLU A 181 19.69 3.59 -46.66
C GLU A 181 18.15 3.52 -46.63
N ALA A 182 17.55 2.59 -47.39
CA ALA A 182 16.10 2.37 -47.38
C ALA A 182 15.58 1.88 -46.01
N GLN A 183 16.35 1.01 -45.35
CA GLN A 183 16.02 0.53 -44.01
C GLN A 183 16.19 1.62 -42.95
N GLN A 184 17.26 2.41 -43.03
CA GLN A 184 17.47 3.57 -42.15
C GLN A 184 16.32 4.56 -42.25
N ALA A 185 15.87 4.88 -43.47
CA ALA A 185 14.75 5.79 -43.70
C ALA A 185 13.44 5.27 -43.06
N VAL A 186 13.15 3.97 -43.17
CA VAL A 186 11.95 3.36 -42.58
C VAL A 186 12.01 3.38 -41.05
N VAL A 187 13.17 3.09 -40.46
CA VAL A 187 13.37 3.11 -39.01
C VAL A 187 13.22 4.52 -38.43
N LEU A 188 13.77 5.54 -39.09
CA LEU A 188 13.66 6.93 -38.67
C LEU A 188 12.26 7.53 -38.87
N ALA A 189 11.48 7.02 -39.83
CA ALA A 189 10.16 7.56 -40.14
C ALA A 189 9.09 7.17 -39.10
N ASP A 190 9.33 6.15 -38.28
CA ASP A 190 8.38 5.73 -37.25
C ASP A 190 8.60 6.53 -35.96
N PRO A 191 7.63 7.38 -35.55
CA PRO A 191 7.78 8.20 -34.36
C PRO A 191 7.92 7.38 -33.09
N TRP A 192 7.42 6.13 -33.03
CA TRP A 192 7.54 5.32 -31.84
C TRP A 192 8.97 4.89 -31.54
N ASN A 193 9.83 4.81 -32.56
CA ASN A 193 11.24 4.49 -32.36
C ASN A 193 12.02 5.62 -31.69
N ASN A 194 11.41 6.79 -31.49
CA ASN A 194 11.92 7.85 -30.63
C ASN A 194 13.29 8.38 -31.05
N PHE A 195 13.47 8.59 -32.35
CA PHE A 195 14.67 9.25 -32.89
C PHE A 195 14.52 10.77 -32.91
N GLU A 196 15.63 11.45 -32.66
CA GLU A 196 15.76 12.89 -32.74
C GLU A 196 17.01 13.24 -33.54
N LEU A 197 16.88 14.13 -34.52
CA LEU A 197 18.04 14.78 -35.13
C LEU A 197 18.31 16.08 -34.36
N GLY A 198 19.40 16.12 -33.62
CA GLY A 198 19.77 17.28 -32.82
C GLY A 198 20.10 18.50 -33.69
N SER A 199 20.06 19.69 -33.07
CA SER A 199 20.45 20.95 -33.73
C SER A 199 21.93 20.98 -34.12
N ASP A 200 22.74 20.10 -33.53
CA ASP A 200 24.14 19.83 -33.84
C ASP A 200 24.35 18.88 -35.04
N GLY A 201 23.27 18.37 -35.63
CA GLY A 201 23.30 17.43 -36.75
C GLY A 201 23.59 15.99 -36.38
N LYS A 202 23.60 15.65 -35.08
CA LYS A 202 23.80 14.28 -34.60
C LYS A 202 22.47 13.54 -34.43
N LEU A 203 22.54 12.22 -34.59
CA LEU A 203 21.38 11.35 -34.41
C LEU A 203 21.33 10.86 -32.96
N TYR A 204 20.16 11.02 -32.35
CA TYR A 204 19.86 10.57 -31.00
C TYR A 204 18.70 9.60 -31.00
N GLN A 205 18.69 8.66 -30.06
CA GLN A 205 17.52 7.88 -29.71
C GLN A 205 17.17 8.15 -28.26
N TRP A 206 15.90 8.43 -27.98
CA TRP A 206 15.36 8.40 -26.64
C TRP A 206 15.04 6.97 -26.25
N CYS A 207 15.61 6.53 -25.14
CA CYS A 207 15.53 5.18 -24.65
C CYS A 207 14.79 5.11 -23.32
N LEU A 208 14.14 3.97 -23.09
CA LEU A 208 13.51 3.63 -21.84
C LEU A 208 13.95 2.25 -21.39
N ARG A 209 14.22 2.13 -20.10
CA ARG A 209 14.40 0.85 -19.40
C ARG A 209 13.35 0.68 -18.31
N GLN A 210 12.88 -0.55 -18.13
CA GLN A 210 12.35 -0.94 -16.84
C GLN A 210 13.50 -1.20 -15.88
N PHE A 211 13.30 -0.82 -14.64
CA PHE A 211 14.28 -1.00 -13.60
C PHE A 211 13.59 -1.13 -12.26
N THR A 212 13.90 -2.19 -11.51
CA THR A 212 13.40 -2.45 -10.17
C THR A 212 14.56 -2.34 -9.20
N VAL A 213 14.36 -1.62 -8.11
CA VAL A 213 15.30 -1.53 -6.97
C VAL A 213 14.78 -2.36 -5.83
N ASP A 214 15.64 -3.22 -5.31
CA ASP A 214 15.36 -3.97 -4.08
C ASP A 214 15.23 -3.04 -2.87
N GLY A 215 14.25 -3.31 -2.01
CA GLY A 215 14.12 -2.62 -0.73
C GLY A 215 15.41 -2.67 0.11
N VAL A 216 15.81 -1.53 0.68
CA VAL A 216 17.01 -1.46 1.52
C VAL A 216 16.72 -2.04 2.90
N GLY A 217 17.17 -3.28 3.12
CA GLY A 217 16.95 -3.98 4.37
C GLY A 217 15.45 -4.17 4.66
N ASN A 218 15.09 -4.07 5.93
CA ASN A 218 13.72 -4.20 6.43
C ASN A 218 12.95 -2.86 6.44
N GLY A 219 13.42 -1.81 5.78
CA GLY A 219 12.76 -0.50 5.80
C GLY A 219 12.05 -0.18 4.49
N GLU A 220 11.21 0.84 4.55
CA GLU A 220 10.34 1.24 3.43
C GLU A 220 10.99 2.29 2.52
N LEU A 221 10.37 2.47 1.35
CA LEU A 221 10.53 3.70 0.57
C LEU A 221 10.20 4.90 1.45
N ARG A 222 11.09 5.90 1.48
CA ARG A 222 10.81 7.17 2.13
C ARG A 222 11.03 8.31 1.16
N PHE A 223 10.14 9.30 1.22
CA PHE A 223 10.23 10.58 0.51
C PHE A 223 10.08 10.47 -1.02
N LEU A 224 8.84 10.54 -1.49
CA LEU A 224 8.47 10.67 -2.91
C LEU A 224 7.95 12.07 -3.27
N SER A 225 8.18 13.06 -2.40
CA SER A 225 7.64 14.40 -2.61
C SER A 225 8.37 15.08 -3.77
N SER A 226 7.68 15.21 -4.91
CA SER A 226 8.13 15.99 -6.07
C SER A 226 8.30 17.48 -5.76
N THR A 227 7.62 17.98 -4.72
CA THR A 227 7.55 19.42 -4.39
C THR A 227 8.38 19.82 -3.16
N ALA A 228 9.07 18.87 -2.51
CA ALA A 228 9.89 19.18 -1.36
C ALA A 228 10.96 20.22 -1.71
N SER A 229 11.02 21.31 -0.94
CA SER A 229 11.97 22.43 -1.15
C SER A 229 13.27 22.31 -0.36
N ASN A 230 13.38 21.30 0.53
CA ASN A 230 14.58 21.09 1.33
C ASN A 230 15.43 19.93 0.77
N ALA A 231 16.75 20.14 0.82
CA ALA A 231 17.78 19.26 0.28
C ALA A 231 17.69 17.78 0.65
N GLN A 232 17.02 17.46 1.77
CA GLN A 232 16.81 16.09 2.19
C GLN A 232 15.56 15.51 1.53
N ASN A 233 14.43 16.20 1.43
CA ASN A 233 13.18 15.59 0.96
C ASN A 233 12.99 15.57 -0.57
N SER A 234 13.84 16.25 -1.34
CA SER A 234 13.79 16.34 -2.82
C SER A 234 14.51 15.19 -3.56
N LEU A 235 14.86 14.11 -2.86
CA LEU A 235 15.71 13.02 -3.38
C LEU A 235 14.96 11.69 -3.42
N LEU A 236 15.02 11.01 -4.58
CA LEU A 236 14.57 9.63 -4.70
C LEU A 236 15.54 8.70 -3.97
N ARG A 237 15.09 8.13 -2.84
CA ARG A 237 15.92 7.28 -1.97
C ARG A 237 15.09 6.31 -1.15
N GLN A 238 15.73 5.25 -0.69
CA GLN A 238 15.21 4.37 0.35
C GLN A 238 15.89 4.71 1.68
N ALA A 239 15.24 4.39 2.81
CA ALA A 239 15.82 4.67 4.12
C ALA A 239 15.40 3.65 5.15
N THR A 240 16.37 3.22 5.94
CA THR A 240 16.17 2.26 7.03
C THR A 240 16.96 2.76 8.23
N GLY A 241 16.24 3.20 9.27
CA GLY A 241 16.83 3.94 10.38
C GLY A 241 17.22 5.37 9.98
N SER A 242 18.41 5.81 10.39
CA SER A 242 18.94 7.16 10.09
C SER A 242 19.70 7.25 8.77
N ILE A 243 20.04 6.11 8.15
CA ILE A 243 20.78 6.07 6.89
C ILE A 243 19.81 6.03 5.70
N THR A 244 20.14 6.82 4.68
CA THR A 244 19.42 6.88 3.41
C THR A 244 20.30 6.34 2.28
N LYS A 245 19.71 5.60 1.35
CA LYS A 245 20.33 5.05 0.14
C LYS A 245 19.64 5.62 -1.10
N PRO A 246 20.21 6.67 -1.71
CA PRO A 246 19.66 7.23 -2.93
C PRO A 246 19.79 6.28 -4.11
N ILE A 247 18.80 6.30 -5.00
CA ILE A 247 18.80 5.49 -6.22
C ILE A 247 19.75 6.14 -7.22
N ALA A 248 20.55 5.34 -7.91
CA ALA A 248 21.53 5.81 -8.88
C ALA A 248 21.02 5.73 -10.34
N PRO A 249 21.25 6.75 -11.17
CA PRO A 249 21.00 6.69 -12.60
C PRO A 249 21.98 5.74 -13.28
N GLN A 250 21.47 4.97 -14.24
CA GLN A 250 22.27 4.16 -15.15
C GLN A 250 22.39 4.81 -16.52
N GLY A 251 21.28 5.24 -17.14
CA GLY A 251 21.33 5.93 -18.42
C GLY A 251 22.03 5.11 -19.51
N ASP A 252 22.99 5.67 -20.24
CA ASP A 252 23.75 4.95 -21.28
C ASP A 252 24.97 4.17 -20.76
N PHE A 253 25.16 4.02 -19.44
CA PHE A 253 26.26 3.23 -18.87
C PHE A 253 26.03 1.71 -18.96
N ASP A 254 27.11 0.96 -19.26
CA ASP A 254 27.08 -0.51 -19.33
C ASP A 254 26.96 -1.18 -17.96
N ASP A 255 27.47 -0.55 -16.92
CA ASP A 255 27.50 -1.06 -15.55
C ASP A 255 26.29 -0.55 -14.74
N ARG A 256 25.66 -1.48 -14.02
CA ARG A 256 24.49 -1.20 -13.18
C ARG A 256 24.91 -0.95 -11.73
N LEU A 257 24.30 0.07 -11.13
CA LEU A 257 24.38 0.37 -9.70
C LEU A 257 22.98 0.76 -9.23
N ASP A 258 22.43 0.08 -8.23
CA ASP A 258 21.09 0.38 -7.73
C ASP A 258 21.08 1.60 -6.80
N HIS A 259 22.12 1.72 -5.97
CA HIS A 259 22.26 2.82 -5.02
C HIS A 259 23.59 3.55 -5.16
N SER A 260 23.60 4.81 -4.75
CA SER A 260 24.81 5.64 -4.63
C SER A 260 25.07 6.06 -3.18
N SER A 261 26.30 6.52 -2.91
CA SER A 261 26.68 7.18 -1.66
C SER A 261 26.06 8.58 -1.48
N ILE A 262 25.50 9.17 -2.55
CA ILE A 262 24.88 10.50 -2.54
C ILE A 262 23.58 10.55 -3.36
N GLY A 263 22.77 11.61 -3.17
CA GLY A 263 21.53 11.82 -3.92
C GLY A 263 21.75 12.22 -5.37
N LEU A 264 21.32 11.38 -6.32
CA LEU A 264 21.55 11.57 -7.76
C LEU A 264 20.27 11.88 -8.55
N TYR A 265 19.15 11.22 -8.24
CA TYR A 265 17.82 11.58 -8.74
C TYR A 265 17.15 12.64 -7.86
N ASN A 266 16.83 13.80 -8.45
CA ASN A 266 16.32 14.98 -7.75
C ASN A 266 15.05 15.52 -8.39
N THR A 267 14.21 16.16 -7.57
CA THR A 267 13.10 16.97 -8.07
C THR A 267 13.59 18.32 -8.60
N ASN A 268 12.80 18.98 -9.44
CA ASN A 268 13.14 20.20 -10.19
C ASN A 268 13.52 21.44 -9.35
N ASN A 269 13.41 21.40 -8.01
CA ASN A 269 13.70 22.52 -7.11
C ASN A 269 15.20 22.73 -6.78
N ARG A 270 16.13 22.14 -7.53
CA ARG A 270 17.58 22.21 -7.27
C ARG A 270 18.34 22.95 -8.38
N THR A 271 19.28 23.80 -7.97
CA THR A 271 20.10 24.61 -8.89
C THR A 271 21.26 23.86 -9.53
N ASP A 272 21.50 22.60 -9.16
CA ASP A 272 22.58 21.74 -9.69
C ASP A 272 22.06 20.59 -10.56
N LEU A 273 20.84 20.74 -11.09
CA LEU A 273 20.28 19.87 -12.11
C LEU A 273 20.88 20.18 -13.48
N THR A 274 21.01 19.14 -14.31
CA THR A 274 21.46 19.30 -15.70
C THR A 274 20.37 19.88 -16.58
N VAL A 275 19.11 19.53 -16.29
CA VAL A 275 17.90 20.07 -16.93
C VAL A 275 16.99 20.62 -15.84
N VAL A 276 16.62 21.89 -15.97
CA VAL A 276 15.66 22.58 -15.08
C VAL A 276 14.47 22.95 -15.96
N ASP A 277 13.40 22.16 -15.91
CA ASP A 277 12.11 22.62 -16.40
C ASP A 277 11.21 22.92 -15.20
N GLU A 278 10.64 24.12 -15.17
CA GLU A 278 9.88 24.67 -14.04
C GLU A 278 8.52 23.96 -13.84
N PHE A 279 8.16 23.00 -14.70
CA PHE A 279 6.81 22.44 -14.78
C PHE A 279 6.65 20.91 -14.56
N ASP A 280 7.74 20.13 -14.52
CA ASP A 280 7.65 18.66 -14.44
C ASP A 280 7.49 18.14 -13.01
N ASN A 281 6.26 18.15 -12.50
CA ASN A 281 5.91 17.49 -11.25
C ASN A 281 5.84 15.96 -11.43
N GLY A 282 6.48 15.21 -10.52
CA GLY A 282 6.35 13.74 -10.44
C GLY A 282 7.42 12.94 -11.20
N VAL A 283 8.42 13.61 -11.77
CA VAL A 283 9.60 12.99 -12.39
C VAL A 283 10.86 13.41 -11.63
N PHE A 284 11.85 12.52 -11.53
CA PHE A 284 13.16 12.83 -10.96
C PHE A 284 14.20 12.93 -12.06
N ALA A 285 15.00 14.00 -12.07
CA ALA A 285 16.07 14.21 -13.05
C ALA A 285 17.46 13.94 -12.45
N THR A 286 18.39 13.56 -13.32
CA THR A 286 19.78 13.27 -12.93
C THR A 286 20.57 14.56 -12.65
N ARG A 287 21.34 14.53 -11.57
CA ARG A 287 22.29 15.60 -11.22
C ARG A 287 23.54 15.63 -12.09
N ASN A 288 24.04 16.84 -12.32
CA ASN A 288 25.32 17.08 -12.97
C ASN A 288 26.49 16.92 -11.97
N ILE A 289 26.97 15.69 -11.74
CA ILE A 289 28.04 15.41 -10.78
C ILE A 289 28.92 14.19 -11.13
N VAL A 290 30.19 14.24 -10.70
CA VAL A 290 31.12 13.09 -10.75
C VAL A 290 31.28 12.47 -9.35
N ARG A 291 30.89 11.19 -9.19
CA ARG A 291 30.99 10.40 -7.93
C ARG A 291 31.06 8.90 -8.21
N ASP A 292 31.53 8.14 -7.22
CA ASP A 292 31.65 6.68 -7.30
C ASP A 292 32.44 6.21 -8.56
N GLY A 293 33.41 7.03 -9.00
CA GLY A 293 34.18 6.79 -10.23
C GLY A 293 33.45 7.08 -11.55
N ARG A 294 32.21 7.58 -11.49
CA ARG A 294 31.31 7.82 -12.62
C ARG A 294 30.95 9.30 -12.77
N ASP A 295 30.81 9.75 -14.01
CA ASP A 295 30.36 11.10 -14.36
C ASP A 295 28.88 11.07 -14.77
N TYR A 296 27.97 11.34 -13.83
CA TYR A 296 26.53 11.18 -14.05
C TYR A 296 25.93 12.20 -15.02
N SER A 297 26.65 13.26 -15.39
CA SER A 297 26.27 14.14 -16.50
C SER A 297 26.19 13.41 -17.84
N LYS A 298 26.78 12.21 -17.93
CA LYS A 298 26.79 11.34 -19.11
C LYS A 298 25.79 10.18 -19.04
N ALA A 299 24.93 10.14 -18.02
CA ALA A 299 23.84 9.15 -17.98
C ALA A 299 22.90 9.34 -19.18
N GLY A 300 22.64 10.59 -19.58
CA GLY A 300 22.03 10.92 -20.86
C GLY A 300 22.81 12.04 -21.53
N VAL A 301 22.68 12.15 -22.85
CA VAL A 301 23.15 13.33 -23.60
C VAL A 301 22.52 14.58 -22.98
N ASP A 302 23.32 15.62 -22.75
CA ASP A 302 22.91 16.87 -22.08
C ASP A 302 22.33 16.67 -20.66
N GLY A 303 22.58 15.51 -20.04
CA GLY A 303 22.01 15.12 -18.75
C GLY A 303 20.53 14.76 -18.78
N GLU A 304 19.97 14.55 -19.96
CA GLU A 304 18.60 14.08 -20.20
C GLU A 304 18.43 12.64 -19.73
N CYS A 305 18.23 12.46 -18.41
CA CYS A 305 18.01 11.17 -17.78
C CYS A 305 17.06 11.31 -16.58
N TYR A 306 15.93 10.62 -16.65
CA TYR A 306 14.75 10.77 -15.81
C TYR A 306 14.32 9.45 -15.19
N ALA A 307 13.84 9.48 -13.95
CA ALA A 307 13.19 8.35 -13.30
C ALA A 307 11.73 8.66 -12.96
N LEU A 308 10.84 7.73 -13.31
CA LEU A 308 9.44 7.71 -12.90
C LEU A 308 9.18 6.49 -12.00
N VAL A 309 8.76 6.74 -10.77
CA VAL A 309 8.36 5.69 -9.82
C VAL A 309 6.97 5.19 -10.17
N LEU A 310 6.81 3.86 -10.29
CA LEU A 310 5.52 3.24 -10.63
C LEU A 310 4.72 2.84 -9.40
N GLY A 311 5.41 2.52 -8.30
CA GLY A 311 4.76 2.11 -7.06
C GLY A 311 5.73 1.45 -6.09
N GLN A 312 5.17 0.67 -5.17
CA GLN A 312 5.91 -0.14 -4.21
C GLN A 312 5.31 -1.55 -4.19
N VAL A 313 6.18 -2.57 -4.12
CA VAL A 313 5.78 -3.97 -4.00
C VAL A 313 6.23 -4.51 -2.66
N SER A 314 5.27 -4.83 -1.80
CA SER A 314 5.53 -5.47 -0.51
C SER A 314 5.83 -6.94 -0.75
N ARG A 315 7.08 -7.39 -0.54
CA ARG A 315 7.49 -8.77 -0.81
C ARG A 315 7.15 -9.68 0.37
N LEU A 316 6.52 -10.82 0.07
CA LEU A 316 6.47 -11.96 0.99
C LEU A 316 7.86 -12.63 1.04
N ASN A 317 8.10 -13.56 1.97
CA ASN A 317 9.41 -14.21 2.11
C ASN A 317 9.32 -15.74 2.12
N GLN A 318 10.45 -16.38 1.84
CA GLN A 318 10.55 -17.84 1.68
C GLN A 318 10.46 -18.61 3.01
N GLY A 319 10.58 -17.92 4.15
CA GLY A 319 10.49 -18.54 5.48
C GLY A 319 9.08 -19.01 5.81
N VAL A 320 8.97 -19.82 6.85
CA VAL A 320 7.70 -20.35 7.38
C VAL A 320 6.78 -19.22 7.81
N TYR A 321 5.51 -19.27 7.42
CA TYR A 321 4.49 -18.38 7.97
C TYR A 321 4.25 -18.68 9.46
N HIS A 322 4.40 -17.67 10.32
CA HIS A 322 4.05 -17.77 11.74
C HIS A 322 3.44 -16.44 12.23
N PRO A 323 2.31 -16.45 12.97
CA PRO A 323 1.59 -15.21 13.35
C PRO A 323 2.43 -14.20 14.12
N SER A 324 3.36 -14.68 14.99
CA SER A 324 4.23 -13.81 15.80
C SER A 324 5.66 -13.64 15.32
N PHE A 325 6.18 -14.56 14.52
CA PHE A 325 7.62 -14.62 14.24
C PHE A 325 7.95 -14.30 12.79
N ASN A 326 7.02 -14.56 11.87
CA ASN A 326 7.19 -14.28 10.46
C ASN A 326 5.83 -14.18 9.74
N SER A 327 5.15 -13.06 9.91
CA SER A 327 3.81 -12.82 9.35
C SER A 327 3.81 -12.65 7.82
N LEU A 328 4.98 -12.47 7.20
CA LEU A 328 5.16 -12.37 5.74
C LEU A 328 5.71 -13.66 5.11
N GLY A 329 5.97 -14.69 5.92
CA GLY A 329 6.41 -15.99 5.41
C GLY A 329 5.37 -16.68 4.54
N CYS A 330 5.84 -17.50 3.60
CA CYS A 330 5.03 -18.35 2.73
C CYS A 330 5.28 -19.84 2.93
N GLY A 331 6.40 -20.21 3.55
CA GLY A 331 6.80 -21.59 3.75
C GLY A 331 5.97 -22.33 4.79
N ARG A 332 6.06 -23.65 4.73
CA ARG A 332 5.59 -24.61 5.73
C ARG A 332 6.77 -25.10 6.58
N VAL A 333 6.50 -25.39 7.84
CA VAL A 333 7.51 -25.91 8.75
C VAL A 333 7.85 -27.36 8.41
N ARG A 334 9.10 -27.76 8.60
CA ARG A 334 9.53 -29.15 8.41
C ARG A 334 8.79 -30.09 9.37
N ASN A 335 8.60 -31.32 8.91
CA ASN A 335 7.98 -32.38 9.69
C ASN A 335 8.96 -33.00 10.70
N LEU A 336 8.52 -33.25 11.93
CA LEU A 336 9.32 -33.89 12.98
C LEU A 336 9.66 -35.36 12.66
N SER A 337 8.88 -36.02 11.80
CA SER A 337 9.20 -37.39 11.35
C SER A 337 10.36 -37.46 10.35
N GLY A 338 10.92 -36.31 9.94
CA GLY A 338 11.96 -36.22 8.91
C GLY A 338 11.45 -36.36 7.48
N ASP A 339 10.11 -36.36 7.28
CA ASP A 339 9.50 -36.37 5.96
C ASP A 339 9.59 -34.98 5.32
N VAL A 340 10.49 -34.86 4.34
CA VAL A 340 10.78 -33.62 3.61
C VAL A 340 9.71 -33.28 2.57
N ASP A 341 8.82 -34.21 2.22
CA ASP A 341 7.81 -34.04 1.17
C ASP A 341 6.44 -33.61 1.72
N ASN A 342 6.31 -33.51 3.05
CA ASN A 342 5.06 -33.15 3.73
C ASN A 342 5.30 -32.05 4.76
N GLY A 343 5.56 -30.83 4.28
CA GLY A 343 5.61 -29.63 5.11
C GLY A 343 4.32 -29.42 5.90
N ARG A 344 4.46 -28.94 7.14
CA ARG A 344 3.40 -28.74 8.13
C ARG A 344 3.06 -27.26 8.30
N LEU A 345 1.85 -26.97 8.75
CA LEU A 345 1.47 -25.60 9.13
C LEU A 345 2.01 -25.30 10.53
N TRP A 346 2.17 -24.01 10.85
CA TRP A 346 2.79 -23.57 12.11
C TRP A 346 2.12 -24.10 13.37
N TYR A 347 0.81 -24.39 13.29
CA TYR A 347 0.00 -24.89 14.39
C TYR A 347 -0.10 -26.43 14.44
N ASP A 348 0.51 -27.16 13.50
CA ASP A 348 0.42 -28.63 13.46
C ASP A 348 1.43 -29.24 14.44
N SER A 349 0.93 -30.05 15.38
CA SER A 349 1.75 -30.78 16.38
C SER A 349 2.82 -31.71 15.79
N ALA A 350 2.69 -32.13 14.52
CA ALA A 350 3.71 -32.92 13.82
C ALA A 350 4.82 -32.05 13.19
N GLY A 351 4.67 -30.74 13.19
CA GLY A 351 5.66 -29.78 12.73
C GLY A 351 6.65 -29.39 13.82
N PHE A 352 7.80 -28.83 13.41
CA PHE A 352 8.72 -28.23 14.36
C PHE A 352 8.08 -27.02 15.07
N ASN A 353 8.20 -26.94 16.39
CA ASN A 353 7.68 -25.83 17.17
C ASN A 353 8.69 -24.66 17.17
N MET A 354 8.32 -23.55 16.56
CA MET A 354 9.16 -22.36 16.44
C MET A 354 9.09 -21.51 17.71
N THR A 355 10.24 -20.97 18.12
CA THR A 355 10.37 -20.13 19.34
C THR A 355 10.92 -18.74 19.04
N ASN A 356 11.36 -18.49 17.81
CA ASN A 356 11.94 -17.24 17.36
C ASN A 356 11.89 -17.11 15.84
N ALA A 357 12.18 -15.92 15.33
CA ALA A 357 12.15 -15.61 13.90
C ALA A 357 13.20 -16.39 13.07
N ALA A 358 14.38 -16.68 13.62
CA ALA A 358 15.44 -17.40 12.89
C ALA A 358 14.97 -18.81 12.48
N GLN A 359 14.25 -19.48 13.37
CA GLN A 359 13.68 -20.81 13.10
C GLN A 359 12.65 -20.80 11.98
N CYS A 360 12.00 -19.66 11.69
CA CYS A 360 11.14 -19.56 10.51
C CYS A 360 11.92 -19.73 9.20
N PHE A 361 13.22 -19.45 9.17
CA PHE A 361 14.04 -19.56 7.95
C PHE A 361 14.95 -20.80 7.96
N THR A 362 15.29 -21.35 9.12
CA THR A 362 16.12 -22.57 9.22
C THR A 362 15.30 -23.87 9.25
N GLU A 363 14.04 -23.80 9.65
CA GLU A 363 13.16 -24.98 9.83
C GLU A 363 12.07 -25.06 8.75
N VAL A 364 12.23 -24.33 7.64
CA VAL A 364 11.37 -24.45 6.46
C VAL A 364 11.57 -25.82 5.80
N THR A 365 10.49 -26.38 5.25
CA THR A 365 10.56 -27.63 4.49
C THR A 365 11.43 -27.51 3.23
N GLU A 366 12.17 -28.56 2.89
CA GLU A 366 13.15 -28.56 1.78
C GLU A 366 12.54 -28.92 0.41
N ASN A 367 11.31 -29.44 0.36
CA ASN A 367 10.64 -29.80 -0.90
C ASN A 367 9.25 -29.16 -0.99
N ASN A 368 8.20 -29.94 -0.74
CA ASN A 368 6.81 -29.50 -0.87
C ASN A 368 6.43 -28.56 0.27
N GLY A 369 5.89 -27.40 -0.08
CA GLY A 369 5.47 -26.39 0.88
C GLY A 369 6.48 -25.29 1.15
N LYS A 370 7.47 -25.07 0.27
CA LYS A 370 8.33 -23.87 0.32
C LYS A 370 7.57 -22.56 0.16
N GLY A 371 6.31 -22.62 -0.28
CA GLY A 371 5.49 -21.42 -0.47
C GLY A 371 5.78 -20.71 -1.79
N ASN A 372 6.22 -21.44 -2.82
CA ASN A 372 6.44 -20.92 -4.16
C ASN A 372 5.35 -21.42 -5.14
N ILE A 373 5.09 -20.68 -6.22
CA ILE A 373 4.05 -20.98 -7.22
C ILE A 373 4.19 -22.42 -7.73
N SER A 374 5.41 -22.84 -8.11
CA SER A 374 5.64 -24.16 -8.69
C SER A 374 5.39 -25.32 -7.71
N GLY A 375 5.50 -25.06 -6.40
CA GLY A 375 5.26 -26.04 -5.34
C GLY A 375 3.78 -26.17 -4.97
N ASN A 376 2.93 -25.22 -5.38
CA ASN A 376 1.47 -25.20 -5.21
C ASN A 376 0.97 -25.44 -3.77
N LEU A 377 1.82 -25.20 -2.77
CA LEU A 377 1.52 -25.34 -1.35
C LEU A 377 2.09 -24.16 -0.58
N SER A 378 1.21 -23.35 0.00
CA SER A 378 1.55 -22.24 0.89
C SER A 378 1.33 -22.63 2.35
N GLY A 379 2.14 -22.06 3.24
CA GLY A 379 1.94 -22.06 4.69
C GLY A 379 1.03 -20.93 5.19
N ARG A 380 0.69 -19.97 4.32
CA ARG A 380 -0.16 -18.83 4.69
C ARG A 380 -1.64 -19.22 4.73
N PRO A 381 -2.42 -18.57 5.60
CA PRO A 381 -3.87 -18.75 5.64
C PRO A 381 -4.59 -18.20 4.40
N ASP A 382 -4.00 -17.24 3.70
CA ASP A 382 -4.52 -16.65 2.45
C ASP A 382 -4.09 -17.42 1.19
N GLY A 383 -3.26 -18.46 1.34
CA GLY A 383 -2.77 -19.27 0.22
C GLY A 383 -1.71 -18.59 -0.66
N LYS A 384 -1.22 -17.38 -0.31
CA LYS A 384 -0.26 -16.63 -1.13
C LYS A 384 1.15 -17.24 -1.14
N PHE A 385 1.86 -17.07 -2.24
CA PHE A 385 3.21 -17.57 -2.52
C PHE A 385 4.24 -16.43 -2.55
N TYR A 386 5.50 -16.70 -2.21
CA TYR A 386 6.51 -15.64 -2.06
C TYR A 386 7.00 -15.08 -3.39
N ASP A 387 6.96 -15.89 -4.44
CA ASP A 387 7.41 -15.57 -5.79
C ASP A 387 6.28 -15.05 -6.68
N ALA A 388 5.05 -14.96 -6.18
CA ALA A 388 3.98 -14.22 -6.84
C ALA A 388 3.96 -12.75 -6.36
N ILE A 389 3.56 -11.84 -7.24
CA ILE A 389 3.25 -10.45 -6.88
C ILE A 389 1.74 -10.27 -6.99
N TYR A 390 1.10 -9.86 -5.89
CA TYR A 390 -0.36 -9.83 -5.77
C TYR A 390 -0.94 -8.45 -6.05
N ALA A 391 -2.25 -8.41 -6.33
CA ALA A 391 -2.91 -7.15 -6.65
C ALA A 391 -3.09 -6.24 -5.43
N ASN A 392 -3.18 -6.84 -4.24
CA ASN A 392 -3.54 -6.17 -3.00
C ASN A 392 -2.97 -6.91 -1.77
N GLY A 393 -3.03 -6.25 -0.62
CA GLY A 393 -2.69 -6.79 0.70
C GLY A 393 -1.19 -7.08 0.89
N GLN A 394 -0.89 -7.98 1.83
CA GLN A 394 0.47 -8.49 2.00
C GLN A 394 0.91 -9.23 0.72
N GLY A 395 2.12 -8.99 0.23
CA GLY A 395 2.55 -9.48 -1.09
C GLY A 395 2.10 -8.60 -2.27
N GLY A 396 1.38 -7.51 -1.98
CA GLY A 396 0.66 -6.72 -2.97
C GLY A 396 1.41 -5.49 -3.52
N VAL A 397 0.82 -4.87 -4.54
CA VAL A 397 1.30 -3.63 -5.16
C VAL A 397 0.55 -2.41 -4.59
N ILE A 398 1.30 -1.38 -4.22
CA ILE A 398 0.80 -0.02 -4.02
C ILE A 398 1.08 0.76 -5.30
N ASP A 399 0.08 0.80 -6.20
CA ASP A 399 0.21 1.43 -7.51
C ASP A 399 0.11 2.96 -7.42
N MET A 400 1.19 3.65 -7.77
CA MET A 400 1.33 5.11 -7.76
C MET A 400 1.17 5.74 -9.14
N ARG A 401 0.92 4.93 -10.17
CA ARG A 401 0.66 5.44 -11.52
C ARG A 401 -0.65 6.22 -11.56
N LEU A 402 -0.62 7.33 -12.28
CA LEU A 402 -1.80 8.18 -12.49
C LEU A 402 -2.01 8.43 -13.99
N GLY A 403 -3.26 8.23 -14.43
CA GLY A 403 -3.71 8.58 -15.77
C GLY A 403 -4.17 10.03 -15.87
N GLY A 404 -4.30 10.54 -17.10
CA GLY A 404 -5.08 11.76 -17.35
C GLY A 404 -6.54 11.53 -17.02
N LYS A 405 -7.22 12.55 -16.47
CA LYS A 405 -8.58 12.43 -15.98
C LYS A 405 -9.41 13.69 -16.21
N SER A 406 -10.51 13.53 -16.94
CA SER A 406 -11.52 14.56 -17.13
C SER A 406 -12.37 14.78 -15.87
N LEU A 407 -12.64 16.04 -15.53
CA LEU A 407 -13.57 16.42 -14.45
C LEU A 407 -15.01 15.89 -14.69
N SER A 408 -15.37 15.65 -15.95
CA SER A 408 -16.67 15.08 -16.33
C SER A 408 -16.93 13.69 -15.74
N ARG A 409 -15.87 12.91 -15.45
CA ARG A 409 -15.94 11.57 -14.86
C ARG A 409 -16.07 11.55 -13.33
N PHE A 410 -16.10 12.72 -12.68
CA PHE A 410 -16.21 12.79 -11.22
C PHE A 410 -17.47 12.09 -10.66
N GLY A 411 -18.57 12.04 -11.44
CA GLY A 411 -19.76 11.28 -11.07
C GLY A 411 -19.50 9.78 -10.94
N ASP A 412 -18.71 9.21 -11.85
CA ASP A 412 -18.35 7.79 -11.86
C ASP A 412 -17.43 7.47 -10.68
N ASP A 413 -16.48 8.36 -10.37
CA ASP A 413 -15.60 8.19 -9.22
C ASP A 413 -16.35 8.25 -7.89
N LYS A 414 -17.34 9.14 -7.76
CA LYS A 414 -18.23 9.15 -6.61
C LYS A 414 -18.98 7.83 -6.48
N ALA A 415 -19.49 7.29 -7.59
CA ALA A 415 -20.21 6.02 -7.58
C ALA A 415 -19.29 4.84 -7.17
N ALA A 416 -18.08 4.77 -7.73
CA ALA A 416 -17.07 3.77 -7.38
C ALA A 416 -16.65 3.86 -5.91
N LEU A 417 -16.50 5.08 -5.35
CA LEU A 417 -16.18 5.27 -3.93
C LEU A 417 -17.29 4.76 -3.00
N LEU A 418 -18.55 5.03 -3.35
CA LEU A 418 -19.70 4.52 -2.59
C LEU A 418 -19.85 2.99 -2.76
N ALA A 419 -19.52 2.45 -3.94
CA ALA A 419 -19.50 1.02 -4.21
C ALA A 419 -18.36 0.27 -3.51
N GLY A 420 -17.35 1.00 -2.99
CA GLY A 420 -16.20 0.41 -2.31
C GLY A 420 -15.11 -0.09 -3.27
N ASP A 421 -15.06 0.42 -4.50
CA ASP A 421 -14.15 -0.05 -5.56
C ASP A 421 -12.76 0.60 -5.49
N PHE A 422 -12.54 1.53 -4.57
CA PHE A 422 -11.23 2.13 -4.34
C PHE A 422 -10.40 1.24 -3.44
N LEU A 423 -9.17 0.91 -3.85
CA LEU A 423 -8.27 0.05 -3.08
C LEU A 423 -7.94 0.60 -1.68
N GLY A 424 -7.82 1.91 -1.53
CA GLY A 424 -7.32 2.50 -0.28
C GLY A 424 -5.87 2.11 0.03
N GLN A 425 -5.35 2.64 1.13
CA GLN A 425 -3.99 2.35 1.59
C GLN A 425 -3.91 2.59 3.10
N GLU A 426 -3.34 1.64 3.83
CA GLU A 426 -3.04 1.83 5.25
C GLU A 426 -1.83 1.00 5.67
N TYR A 427 -1.29 1.32 6.84
CA TYR A 427 -0.31 0.47 7.52
C TYR A 427 -1.05 -0.53 8.41
N LEU A 428 -0.61 -1.79 8.38
CA LEU A 428 -1.15 -2.81 9.27
C LEU A 428 -0.81 -2.48 10.72
N VAL A 429 -1.68 -2.93 11.63
CA VAL A 429 -1.45 -2.81 13.07
C VAL A 429 -0.94 -4.12 13.65
N LYS A 430 -0.15 -4.03 14.71
CA LYS A 430 0.29 -5.16 15.52
C LYS A 430 -0.27 -5.02 16.92
N THR A 431 -0.77 -6.13 17.48
CA THR A 431 -1.25 -6.18 18.86
C THR A 431 -0.30 -7.00 19.72
N GLU A 432 0.07 -6.46 20.88
CA GLU A 432 0.89 -7.13 21.89
C GLU A 432 0.26 -6.97 23.28
N ILE A 433 0.42 -8.01 24.10
CA ILE A 433 -0.05 -8.03 25.49
C ILE A 433 1.14 -7.94 26.44
N PHE A 434 1.04 -7.03 27.39
CA PHE A 434 2.01 -6.81 28.46
C PHE A 434 1.35 -7.13 29.80
N ALA A 435 1.99 -8.00 30.59
CA ALA A 435 1.53 -8.34 31.93
C ALA A 435 2.21 -7.43 32.95
N GLY A 436 1.44 -6.86 33.89
CA GLY A 436 1.98 -6.02 34.94
C GLY A 436 0.91 -5.29 35.75
N SER A 437 1.16 -5.13 37.04
CA SER A 437 0.36 -4.28 37.91
C SER A 437 0.83 -2.83 37.85
N LEU A 438 -0.09 -1.89 37.89
CA LEU A 438 0.24 -0.47 37.98
C LEU A 438 0.51 -0.08 39.43
N THR A 439 1.53 0.74 39.64
CA THR A 439 1.90 1.23 40.98
C THR A 439 0.92 2.29 41.52
N ALA A 440 0.09 2.87 40.65
CA ALA A 440 -0.89 3.90 41.00
C ALA A 440 -2.22 3.29 41.46
N THR A 441 -2.93 4.01 42.35
CA THR A 441 -4.31 3.70 42.78
C THR A 441 -5.26 4.79 42.31
N GLY A 442 -6.50 4.44 41.98
CA GLY A 442 -7.50 5.36 41.46
C GLY A 442 -7.25 5.65 39.98
N SER A 443 -7.02 6.90 39.62
CA SER A 443 -6.91 7.32 38.22
C SER A 443 -5.51 7.77 37.82
N SER A 444 -5.05 7.39 36.63
CA SER A 444 -3.78 7.84 36.06
C SER A 444 -3.90 8.08 34.57
N LYS A 445 -3.10 9.01 34.05
CA LYS A 445 -2.84 9.16 32.62
C LYS A 445 -1.52 8.54 32.18
N ASN A 446 -0.67 8.15 33.12
CA ASN A 446 0.65 7.60 32.87
C ASN A 446 0.66 6.15 33.32
N ILE A 447 0.92 5.25 32.37
CA ILE A 447 0.93 3.81 32.57
C ILE A 447 2.38 3.34 32.42
N TYR A 448 2.85 2.56 33.37
CA TYR A 448 4.23 2.05 33.40
C TYR A 448 4.24 0.56 33.71
N ILE A 449 4.80 -0.25 32.81
CA ILE A 449 5.10 -1.67 33.03
C ILE A 449 6.61 -1.86 32.88
N THR A 450 7.29 -2.09 34.00
CA THR A 450 8.76 -2.14 34.06
C THR A 450 9.35 -3.24 33.17
N GLY A 451 10.38 -2.91 32.39
CA GLY A 451 11.15 -3.86 31.58
C GLY A 451 10.38 -4.47 30.41
N SER A 452 9.28 -3.84 29.99
CA SER A 452 8.41 -4.35 28.94
C SER A 452 8.76 -3.89 27.53
N GLY A 453 9.57 -2.84 27.38
CA GLY A 453 9.84 -2.18 26.09
C GLY A 453 8.64 -1.44 25.50
N MET A 454 7.46 -1.51 26.13
CA MET A 454 6.17 -1.10 25.57
C MET A 454 6.15 0.36 25.08
N GLY A 455 6.81 1.27 25.81
CA GLY A 455 6.86 2.70 25.47
C GLY A 455 7.55 3.05 24.14
N LEU A 456 8.34 2.13 23.58
CA LEU A 456 9.10 2.34 22.33
C LEU A 456 8.37 1.90 21.06
N LEU A 457 7.21 1.23 21.20
CA LEU A 457 6.51 0.60 20.09
C LEU A 457 5.49 1.51 19.40
N PRO A 458 4.61 2.23 20.13
CA PRO A 458 3.51 2.95 19.50
C PRO A 458 3.89 4.35 19.05
N THR A 459 2.94 4.99 18.36
CA THR A 459 2.87 6.41 18.06
C THR A 459 1.62 7.03 18.70
N VAL A 460 1.54 8.36 18.73
CA VAL A 460 0.35 9.06 19.26
C VAL A 460 -0.87 8.73 18.42
N GLY A 461 -1.99 8.38 19.07
CA GLY A 461 -3.23 7.95 18.44
C GLY A 461 -3.43 6.43 18.38
N ASP A 462 -2.37 5.64 18.60
CA ASP A 462 -2.48 4.17 18.65
C ASP A 462 -3.42 3.71 19.78
N MET A 463 -4.01 2.54 19.59
CA MET A 463 -5.07 2.01 20.45
C MET A 463 -4.49 1.34 21.69
N PHE A 464 -5.10 1.63 22.84
CA PHE A 464 -4.63 1.18 24.14
C PHE A 464 -5.79 0.64 24.98
N HIS A 465 -5.60 -0.53 25.58
CA HIS A 465 -6.58 -1.11 26.51
C HIS A 465 -5.92 -1.53 27.82
N VAL A 466 -6.64 -1.33 28.93
CA VAL A 466 -6.33 -1.98 30.20
C VAL A 466 -7.33 -3.08 30.49
N TYR A 467 -6.81 -4.23 30.92
CA TYR A 467 -7.59 -5.37 31.39
C TYR A 467 -7.37 -5.54 32.89
N ARG A 468 -8.48 -5.71 33.62
CA ARG A 468 -8.49 -5.68 35.08
C ARG A 468 -8.76 -7.05 35.69
N SER A 469 -8.39 -7.22 36.95
CA SER A 469 -8.61 -8.45 37.73
C SER A 469 -10.09 -8.79 37.94
N ASP A 470 -10.99 -7.84 37.73
CA ASP A 470 -12.45 -8.03 37.76
C ASP A 470 -13.04 -8.40 36.39
N GLY A 471 -12.19 -8.59 35.37
CA GLY A 471 -12.58 -8.90 33.99
C GLY A 471 -13.02 -7.69 33.16
N SER A 472 -13.02 -6.48 33.73
CA SER A 472 -13.41 -5.27 32.99
C SER A 472 -12.29 -4.73 32.10
N VAL A 473 -12.69 -4.10 31.00
CA VAL A 473 -11.80 -3.49 30.02
C VAL A 473 -12.10 -2.00 29.90
N GLN A 474 -11.08 -1.16 29.91
CA GLN A 474 -11.20 0.24 29.49
C GLN A 474 -10.34 0.48 28.25
N THR A 475 -10.91 1.18 27.26
CA THR A 475 -10.23 1.62 26.05
C THR A 475 -9.78 3.07 26.19
N SER A 476 -8.62 3.38 25.62
CA SER A 476 -8.04 4.71 25.50
C SER A 476 -7.16 4.78 24.23
N THR A 477 -6.55 5.92 24.01
CA THR A 477 -5.57 6.16 22.94
C THR A 477 -4.25 6.64 23.53
N VAL A 478 -3.15 6.35 22.85
CA VAL A 478 -1.83 6.84 23.22
C VAL A 478 -1.78 8.35 22.99
N SER A 479 -1.55 9.12 24.04
CA SER A 479 -1.43 10.58 23.99
C SER A 479 0.02 11.05 23.96
N SER A 480 0.95 10.26 24.51
CA SER A 480 2.38 10.43 24.35
C SER A 480 3.14 9.12 24.56
N THR A 481 4.27 8.98 23.87
CA THR A 481 5.18 7.84 23.98
C THR A 481 6.36 8.21 24.88
N GLY A 482 7.00 7.22 25.50
CA GLY A 482 8.15 7.48 26.38
C GLY A 482 9.25 6.44 26.24
N VAL A 483 9.99 6.25 27.33
CA VAL A 483 11.09 5.27 27.41
C VAL A 483 10.55 3.90 27.88
N ASP A 484 11.42 2.88 27.87
CA ASP A 484 11.13 1.48 28.23
C ASP A 484 9.94 1.30 29.21
N GLY A 485 8.81 0.84 28.67
CA GLY A 485 7.60 0.50 29.42
C GLY A 485 6.64 1.63 29.79
N TRP A 486 6.93 2.89 29.46
CA TRP A 486 6.10 4.06 29.80
C TRP A 486 5.26 4.56 28.62
N ILE A 487 3.96 4.79 28.86
CA ILE A 487 3.01 5.38 27.91
C ILE A 487 2.08 6.36 28.65
N SER A 488 1.71 7.48 28.00
CA SER A 488 0.57 8.29 28.44
C SER A 488 -0.67 8.06 27.58
N THR A 489 -1.84 8.14 28.22
CA THR A 489 -3.15 7.96 27.60
C THR A 489 -4.16 8.99 28.11
N ASP A 490 -5.42 8.89 27.69
CA ASP A 490 -6.52 9.49 28.46
C ASP A 490 -6.65 8.83 29.83
N THR A 491 -7.36 9.48 30.75
CA THR A 491 -7.47 9.04 32.14
C THR A 491 -7.99 7.61 32.24
N ILE A 492 -7.14 6.71 32.71
CA ILE A 492 -7.49 5.35 33.13
C ILE A 492 -7.94 5.40 34.58
N THR A 493 -9.07 4.77 34.88
CA THR A 493 -9.61 4.64 36.25
C THR A 493 -9.33 3.25 36.81
N ASN A 494 -9.47 3.09 38.14
CA ASN A 494 -9.27 1.83 38.86
C ASN A 494 -7.95 1.14 38.49
N THR A 495 -6.88 1.93 38.48
CA THR A 495 -5.54 1.51 38.04
C THR A 495 -4.96 0.38 38.89
N GLU A 496 -5.36 0.29 40.16
CA GLU A 496 -4.98 -0.77 41.09
C GLU A 496 -5.48 -2.17 40.69
N LEU A 497 -6.52 -2.24 39.85
CA LEU A 497 -7.07 -3.52 39.37
C LEU A 497 -6.44 -3.97 38.05
N VAL A 498 -5.61 -3.13 37.41
CA VAL A 498 -5.02 -3.46 36.10
C VAL A 498 -4.03 -4.61 36.26
N THR A 499 -4.20 -5.63 35.43
CA THR A 499 -3.33 -6.82 35.39
C THR A 499 -2.57 -6.94 34.08
N HIS A 500 -3.18 -6.48 32.98
CA HIS A 500 -2.60 -6.52 31.65
C HIS A 500 -2.90 -5.25 30.89
N VAL A 501 -1.99 -4.92 29.98
CA VAL A 501 -2.16 -3.90 28.96
C VAL A 501 -2.15 -4.57 27.60
N ILE A 502 -3.08 -4.17 26.73
CA ILE A 502 -3.15 -4.59 25.35
C ILE A 502 -2.88 -3.35 24.51
N LEU A 503 -1.78 -3.38 23.76
CA LEU A 503 -1.36 -2.30 22.89
C LEU A 503 -1.53 -2.73 21.44
N THR A 504 -2.31 -1.97 20.68
CA THR A 504 -2.44 -2.15 19.23
C THR A 504 -1.83 -0.94 18.54
N TYR A 505 -0.71 -1.15 17.85
CA TYR A 505 0.11 -0.08 17.32
C TYR A 505 0.40 -0.25 15.83
N THR A 506 0.56 0.88 15.14
CA THR A 506 0.82 0.90 13.70
C THR A 506 2.21 0.34 13.38
N THR A 507 2.31 -0.50 12.34
CA THR A 507 3.58 -1.06 11.85
C THR A 507 4.08 -0.31 10.61
N ASP A 508 5.25 -0.69 10.12
CA ASP A 508 5.81 -0.29 8.82
C ASP A 508 5.50 -1.36 7.75
N LEU A 509 4.30 -1.94 7.79
CA LEU A 509 3.78 -2.88 6.80
C LEU A 509 2.61 -2.23 6.05
N PRO A 510 2.83 -1.66 4.86
CA PRO A 510 1.79 -0.98 4.11
C PRO A 510 1.03 -2.00 3.25
N VAL A 511 -0.28 -1.81 3.15
CA VAL A 511 -1.19 -2.59 2.30
C VAL A 511 -2.11 -1.66 1.52
N SER A 512 -2.55 -2.12 0.36
CA SER A 512 -3.59 -1.49 -0.45
C SER A 512 -4.63 -2.55 -0.81
N GLY A 513 -5.90 -2.17 -0.92
CA GLY A 513 -7.01 -3.06 -1.24
C GLY A 513 -7.32 -4.04 -0.12
N GLU A 514 -7.74 -5.24 -0.52
CA GLU A 514 -8.01 -6.34 0.39
C GLU A 514 -6.73 -6.86 1.05
N PHE A 515 -6.78 -7.16 2.35
CA PHE A 515 -5.65 -7.71 3.09
C PHE A 515 -6.10 -8.77 4.10
N THR A 516 -5.15 -9.62 4.52
CA THR A 516 -5.39 -10.64 5.54
C THR A 516 -5.37 -10.02 6.92
N MET A 517 -6.51 -10.11 7.61
CA MET A 517 -6.72 -9.64 8.98
C MET A 517 -6.73 -10.81 9.95
N ILE A 518 -6.12 -10.61 11.12
CA ILE A 518 -6.13 -11.57 12.23
C ILE A 518 -6.76 -10.92 13.44
N ASP A 519 -7.84 -11.51 13.93
CA ASP A 519 -8.40 -11.20 15.24
C ASP A 519 -8.05 -12.31 16.21
N VAL A 520 -7.49 -11.96 17.37
CA VAL A 520 -7.30 -12.90 18.47
C VAL A 520 -8.36 -12.66 19.54
N MET A 521 -8.98 -13.73 19.99
CA MET A 521 -10.01 -13.73 21.03
C MET A 521 -9.57 -14.64 22.18
N GLY A 522 -9.80 -14.20 23.42
CA GLY A 522 -9.47 -14.93 24.63
C GLY A 522 -9.13 -13.99 25.78
N ASP A 523 -9.03 -14.54 26.99
CA ASP A 523 -8.53 -13.80 28.16
C ASP A 523 -7.07 -13.37 27.92
N PRO A 524 -6.71 -12.08 28.15
CA PRO A 524 -5.35 -11.59 27.96
C PRO A 524 -4.27 -12.40 28.68
N ALA A 525 -4.56 -12.99 29.84
CA ALA A 525 -3.63 -13.84 30.56
C ALA A 525 -3.35 -15.15 29.81
N ASN A 526 -4.38 -15.79 29.24
CA ASN A 526 -4.24 -17.02 28.46
C ASN A 526 -3.51 -16.75 27.13
N ILE A 527 -3.84 -15.63 26.47
CA ILE A 527 -3.15 -15.21 25.24
C ILE A 527 -1.68 -14.96 25.53
N LYS A 528 -1.34 -14.24 26.62
CA LYS A 528 0.06 -13.95 26.96
C LYS A 528 0.86 -15.21 27.29
N ASN A 529 0.23 -16.23 27.85
CA ASN A 529 0.86 -17.52 28.13
C ASN A 529 0.97 -18.43 26.89
N THR A 530 0.31 -18.09 25.79
CA THR A 530 0.39 -18.84 24.53
C THR A 530 1.68 -18.49 23.80
N SER A 531 2.61 -19.43 23.69
CA SER A 531 3.96 -19.19 23.14
C SER A 531 3.94 -18.61 21.73
N ASP A 532 3.02 -19.08 20.90
CA ASP A 532 2.89 -18.67 19.49
C ASP A 532 2.36 -17.24 19.31
N LEU A 533 1.89 -16.60 20.38
CA LEU A 533 1.34 -15.23 20.40
C LEU A 533 2.12 -14.29 21.35
N THR A 534 3.18 -14.76 21.99
CA THR A 534 3.88 -14.03 23.06
C THR A 534 4.52 -12.72 22.57
N ASN A 535 4.94 -12.68 21.30
CA ASN A 535 5.51 -11.51 20.63
C ASN A 535 4.47 -10.68 19.84
N GLY A 536 3.18 -10.91 20.10
CA GLY A 536 2.07 -10.24 19.42
C GLY A 536 1.81 -10.74 18.00
N TRP A 537 0.76 -10.25 17.35
CA TRP A 537 0.36 -10.65 16.00
C TRP A 537 -0.05 -9.43 15.16
N ILE A 538 0.06 -9.55 13.83
CA ILE A 538 -0.42 -8.51 12.91
C ILE A 538 -1.94 -8.58 12.85
N GLY A 539 -2.61 -7.63 13.50
CA GLY A 539 -4.05 -7.61 13.68
C GLY A 539 -4.46 -7.06 15.04
N ALA A 540 -5.66 -7.41 15.49
CA ALA A 540 -6.28 -6.82 16.67
C ALA A 540 -6.79 -7.87 17.67
N TRP A 541 -7.17 -7.40 18.85
CA TRP A 541 -7.78 -8.21 19.90
C TRP A 541 -9.29 -7.96 19.97
N ILE A 542 -10.08 -9.04 20.04
CA ILE A 542 -11.53 -8.96 20.30
C ILE A 542 -11.75 -8.72 21.78
N ARG A 543 -12.09 -7.47 22.12
CA ARG A 543 -12.17 -6.97 23.51
C ARG A 543 -13.37 -7.43 24.35
N ASP A 544 -14.43 -7.90 23.72
CA ASP A 544 -15.64 -8.31 24.45
C ASP A 544 -15.52 -9.77 24.89
N LEU A 545 -15.41 -9.97 26.21
CA LEU A 545 -15.24 -11.27 26.87
C LEU A 545 -16.44 -11.67 27.73
N THR A 546 -17.61 -11.04 27.56
CA THR A 546 -18.79 -11.36 28.39
C THR A 546 -19.21 -12.84 28.26
N ALA A 547 -19.15 -13.61 29.35
CA ALA A 547 -19.44 -15.04 29.33
C ALA A 547 -20.93 -15.35 29.08
N GLY A 548 -21.23 -16.35 28.23
CA GLY A 548 -22.49 -17.11 28.31
C GLY A 548 -23.50 -17.07 27.15
N SER A 549 -23.42 -16.17 26.17
CA SER A 549 -23.94 -16.35 24.79
C SER A 549 -23.85 -15.04 24.00
N LEU A 550 -23.87 -15.18 22.66
CA LEU A 550 -24.11 -14.19 21.61
C LEU A 550 -22.86 -13.75 20.81
N PRO A 551 -23.05 -13.49 19.51
CA PRO A 551 -22.00 -13.24 18.52
C PRO A 551 -20.99 -12.15 18.95
N ARG A 552 -19.70 -12.32 18.63
CA ARG A 552 -18.65 -11.33 18.90
C ARG A 552 -18.39 -10.48 17.68
N SER A 553 -18.29 -9.16 17.85
CA SER A 553 -17.95 -8.27 16.74
C SER A 553 -16.48 -8.41 16.36
N LEU A 554 -16.21 -8.58 15.06
CA LEU A 554 -14.86 -8.49 14.51
C LEU A 554 -14.37 -7.03 14.55
N THR A 555 -13.06 -6.84 14.59
CA THR A 555 -12.47 -5.50 14.78
C THR A 555 -12.40 -4.68 13.49
N ARG A 556 -12.38 -5.36 12.34
CA ARG A 556 -12.43 -4.77 11.00
C ARG A 556 -13.62 -5.30 10.20
N LYS A 557 -14.06 -4.58 9.17
CA LYS A 557 -15.09 -5.04 8.24
C LYS A 557 -14.62 -6.30 7.50
N ALA A 558 -15.28 -7.42 7.75
CA ALA A 558 -15.10 -8.65 6.98
C ALA A 558 -15.82 -8.55 5.63
N LEU A 559 -15.13 -8.99 4.57
CA LEU A 559 -15.65 -8.98 3.20
C LEU A 559 -16.36 -10.29 2.82
N TYR A 560 -15.85 -11.42 3.33
CA TYR A 560 -16.33 -12.76 2.99
C TYR A 560 -16.77 -13.53 4.23
N SER A 561 -17.66 -14.50 4.06
CA SER A 561 -18.15 -15.36 5.15
C SER A 561 -17.19 -16.48 5.53
N ASN A 562 -16.20 -16.76 4.70
CA ASN A 562 -15.20 -17.81 4.92
C ASN A 562 -14.07 -17.23 5.78
N ALA A 563 -13.84 -17.84 6.93
CA ALA A 563 -12.72 -17.55 7.81
C ALA A 563 -12.03 -18.85 8.21
N ILE A 564 -10.81 -18.72 8.72
CA ILE A 564 -10.07 -19.85 9.30
C ILE A 564 -9.92 -19.58 10.79
N SER A 565 -10.16 -20.60 11.62
CA SER A 565 -9.95 -20.50 13.06
C SER A 565 -9.01 -21.59 13.57
N GLN A 566 -8.01 -21.15 14.33
CA GLN A 566 -7.19 -22.02 15.17
C GLN A 566 -7.45 -21.68 16.64
N TYR A 567 -7.61 -22.68 17.49
CA TYR A 567 -7.78 -22.46 18.93
C TYR A 567 -7.02 -23.46 19.79
N THR A 568 -6.71 -23.02 21.01
CA THR A 568 -6.02 -23.80 22.05
C THR A 568 -6.66 -23.52 23.41
N ASN A 569 -6.65 -24.52 24.30
CA ASN A 569 -6.99 -24.41 25.74
C ASN A 569 -5.83 -24.83 26.65
N ASP A 570 -4.65 -25.04 26.08
CA ASP A 570 -3.44 -25.50 26.77
C ASP A 570 -2.24 -24.60 26.46
N ASN A 571 -2.51 -23.31 26.23
CA ASN A 571 -1.53 -22.25 26.00
C ASN A 571 -0.61 -22.53 24.80
N GLY A 572 -1.16 -23.07 23.71
CA GLY A 572 -0.45 -23.31 22.45
C GLY A 572 0.32 -24.62 22.39
N ALA A 573 0.24 -25.48 23.42
CA ALA A 573 0.85 -26.80 23.35
C ALA A 573 0.20 -27.68 22.28
N ASN A 574 -1.13 -27.57 22.12
CA ASN A 574 -1.87 -28.17 21.01
C ASN A 574 -2.85 -27.15 20.42
N TRP A 575 -2.90 -27.12 19.09
CA TRP A 575 -3.86 -26.32 18.34
C TRP A 575 -4.86 -27.20 17.62
N THR A 576 -6.13 -26.79 17.65
CA THR A 576 -7.18 -27.38 16.82
C THR A 576 -7.54 -26.41 15.70
N ASN A 577 -7.62 -26.91 14.47
CA ASN A 577 -8.04 -26.15 13.30
C ASN A 577 -9.49 -26.48 12.94
N SER A 578 -10.28 -25.45 12.66
CA SER A 578 -11.66 -25.59 12.18
C SER A 578 -11.92 -24.62 11.05
N SER A 579 -12.64 -25.08 10.03
CA SER A 579 -13.37 -24.15 9.15
C SER A 579 -14.32 -23.34 10.03
N TYR A 580 -14.31 -22.03 9.86
CA TYR A 580 -15.07 -21.10 10.69
C TYR A 580 -15.86 -20.18 9.77
N SER A 581 -17.16 -20.08 9.98
CA SER A 581 -17.95 -19.09 9.26
C SER A 581 -18.00 -17.82 10.10
N ILE A 582 -17.91 -16.67 9.45
CA ILE A 582 -18.25 -15.37 10.03
C ILE A 582 -19.47 -14.81 9.32
N ASP A 583 -20.24 -13.95 9.98
CA ASP A 583 -21.29 -13.16 9.36
C ASP A 583 -20.66 -11.82 8.92
N PRO A 584 -20.24 -11.68 7.65
CA PRO A 584 -19.59 -10.45 7.20
C PRO A 584 -20.60 -9.31 7.12
N ILE A 585 -21.90 -9.61 7.10
CA ILE A 585 -22.97 -8.65 6.97
C ILE A 585 -23.21 -7.95 8.32
N LYS A 586 -23.27 -8.68 9.43
CA LYS A 586 -23.34 -8.11 10.79
C LYS A 586 -21.97 -7.80 11.38
N ASN A 587 -20.92 -8.28 10.73
CA ASN A 587 -19.53 -8.20 11.15
C ASN A 587 -19.26 -8.90 12.48
N GLU A 588 -19.77 -10.12 12.61
CA GLU A 588 -19.74 -10.88 13.86
C GLU A 588 -19.47 -12.37 13.66
N THR A 589 -19.01 -13.05 14.72
CA THR A 589 -18.89 -14.51 14.74
C THR A 589 -20.24 -15.15 15.00
N PRO A 590 -20.67 -16.21 14.27
CA PRO A 590 -22.08 -16.59 14.18
C PRO A 590 -22.66 -17.27 15.41
N ASN A 591 -21.84 -17.77 16.35
CA ASN A 591 -22.22 -18.24 17.70
C ASN A 591 -20.99 -18.88 18.37
N ALA A 592 -20.32 -18.18 19.28
CA ALA A 592 -19.20 -18.76 20.02
C ALA A 592 -19.69 -19.33 21.36
N SER A 593 -19.95 -20.64 21.40
CA SER A 593 -19.90 -21.43 22.64
C SER A 593 -18.44 -21.60 23.13
N GLN A 594 -17.60 -20.56 22.96
CA GLN A 594 -16.21 -20.60 23.37
C GLN A 594 -16.13 -20.11 24.81
N LEU A 595 -15.65 -21.01 25.66
CA LEU A 595 -15.34 -20.73 27.06
C LEU A 595 -14.15 -19.77 27.13
N ASP A 596 -14.10 -18.93 28.16
CA ASP A 596 -13.01 -17.94 28.39
C ASP A 596 -11.61 -18.58 28.51
N VAL A 597 -11.55 -19.91 28.68
CA VAL A 597 -10.30 -20.70 28.70
C VAL A 597 -9.65 -20.85 27.32
N TYR A 598 -10.35 -20.58 26.22
CA TYR A 598 -9.79 -20.72 24.87
C TYR A 598 -9.09 -19.45 24.42
N THR A 599 -7.91 -19.61 23.83
CA THR A 599 -7.29 -18.62 22.95
C THR A 599 -7.58 -19.01 21.51
N THR A 600 -8.13 -18.08 20.72
CA THR A 600 -8.58 -18.32 19.35
C THR A 600 -8.00 -17.28 18.41
N VAL A 601 -7.38 -17.75 17.33
CA VAL A 601 -6.93 -16.95 16.19
C VAL A 601 -7.98 -17.08 15.10
N ILE A 602 -8.52 -15.95 14.64
CA ILE A 602 -9.52 -15.87 13.56
C ILE A 602 -8.87 -15.09 12.41
N THR A 603 -8.73 -15.74 11.27
CA THR A 603 -8.17 -15.12 10.06
C THR A 603 -9.28 -14.89 9.03
N TYR A 604 -9.38 -13.67 8.50
CA TYR A 604 -10.37 -13.27 7.51
C TYR A 604 -9.84 -12.14 6.60
N THR A 605 -10.58 -11.80 5.54
CA THR A 605 -10.22 -10.69 4.64
C THR A 605 -10.92 -9.40 5.05
N ALA A 606 -10.13 -8.34 5.20
CA ALA A 606 -10.59 -6.96 5.42
C ALA A 606 -10.11 -6.06 4.27
N HIS A 607 -10.54 -4.80 4.27
CA HIS A 607 -10.19 -3.82 3.24
C HIS A 607 -9.43 -2.63 3.83
N ALA A 608 -8.38 -2.17 3.14
CA ALA A 608 -7.61 -1.01 3.54
C ALA A 608 -8.49 0.25 3.63
N LYS A 609 -8.16 1.17 4.55
CA LYS A 609 -8.87 2.46 4.64
C LYS A 609 -8.69 3.25 3.34
N VAL A 610 -9.78 3.87 2.89
CA VAL A 610 -9.85 4.59 1.60
C VAL A 610 -9.70 6.11 1.76
N THR A 611 -9.75 6.63 2.99
CA THR A 611 -9.72 8.06 3.28
C THR A 611 -8.80 8.42 4.45
N THR A 612 -8.33 9.65 4.44
CA THR A 612 -7.59 10.29 5.54
C THR A 612 -8.19 11.67 5.86
N PRO A 613 -8.17 12.12 7.12
CA PRO A 613 -8.63 13.48 7.48
C PRO A 613 -7.70 14.54 6.87
N VAL A 614 -8.28 15.64 6.35
CA VAL A 614 -7.54 16.73 5.71
C VAL A 614 -8.13 18.11 6.01
N ASN A 615 -7.33 19.16 5.79
CA ASN A 615 -7.86 20.51 5.64
C ASN A 615 -8.44 20.67 4.24
N ARG A 616 -9.57 21.39 4.12
CA ARG A 616 -10.24 21.54 2.83
C ARG A 616 -9.46 22.40 1.86
N LEU A 617 -9.61 22.06 0.59
CA LEU A 617 -9.08 22.82 -0.54
C LEU A 617 -10.15 23.53 -1.35
N PRO A 618 -9.76 24.46 -2.24
CA PRO A 618 -10.67 25.09 -3.18
C PRO A 618 -11.36 24.08 -4.08
N VAL A 619 -12.66 24.29 -4.34
CA VAL A 619 -13.48 23.42 -5.18
C VAL A 619 -13.07 23.55 -6.64
N LEU A 620 -12.54 22.48 -7.25
CA LEU A 620 -12.24 22.46 -8.68
C LEU A 620 -13.56 22.50 -9.48
N GLY A 621 -13.63 23.39 -10.48
CA GLY A 621 -14.83 23.53 -11.32
C GLY A 621 -16.01 24.23 -10.65
N GLY A 622 -15.81 24.83 -9.47
CA GLY A 622 -16.81 25.65 -8.79
C GLY A 622 -18.07 24.90 -8.37
N TYR A 623 -19.19 25.63 -8.27
CA TYR A 623 -20.47 25.13 -7.74
C TYR A 623 -20.98 23.88 -8.46
N ASP A 624 -20.88 23.85 -9.80
CA ASP A 624 -21.41 22.76 -10.64
C ASP A 624 -20.71 21.40 -10.40
N SER A 625 -19.55 21.44 -9.74
CA SER A 625 -18.76 20.25 -9.43
C SER A 625 -19.10 19.65 -8.06
N ILE A 626 -19.85 20.36 -7.21
CA ILE A 626 -20.34 19.83 -5.94
C ILE A 626 -21.47 18.84 -6.20
N LYS A 627 -21.40 17.64 -5.59
CA LYS A 627 -22.41 16.59 -5.79
C LYS A 627 -23.41 16.52 -4.65
N ASP A 628 -24.52 15.86 -4.95
CA ASP A 628 -25.60 15.57 -4.02
C ASP A 628 -25.12 14.95 -2.71
N VAL A 629 -25.89 15.21 -1.66
CA VAL A 629 -25.67 14.63 -0.33
C VAL A 629 -26.12 13.17 -0.36
N THR A 630 -25.26 12.30 0.16
CA THR A 630 -25.51 10.86 0.22
C THR A 630 -25.46 10.40 1.68
N ALA A 631 -26.43 9.61 2.11
CA ALA A 631 -26.43 9.00 3.44
C ALA A 631 -26.31 7.48 3.38
N ILE A 632 -25.39 6.96 4.18
CA ILE A 632 -25.07 5.54 4.32
C ILE A 632 -25.56 5.08 5.69
N ASN A 633 -26.63 4.30 5.70
CA ASN A 633 -27.23 3.73 6.91
C ASN A 633 -27.48 2.22 6.78
N TRP A 634 -26.86 1.54 5.82
CA TRP A 634 -27.06 0.12 5.55
C TRP A 634 -25.74 -0.66 5.53
N LYS A 635 -25.79 -1.93 5.95
CA LYS A 635 -24.64 -2.81 6.20
C LYS A 635 -23.92 -3.40 4.98
N GLY A 636 -24.25 -2.97 3.77
CA GLY A 636 -23.68 -3.49 2.52
C GLY A 636 -22.17 -3.40 2.47
N TYR A 637 -21.53 -4.31 1.70
CA TYR A 637 -20.07 -4.45 1.66
C TYR A 637 -19.37 -3.15 1.27
N GLY A 638 -19.69 -2.59 0.09
CA GLY A 638 -19.06 -1.39 -0.46
C GLY A 638 -19.19 -0.14 0.41
N ASN A 639 -20.43 0.23 0.74
CA ASN A 639 -20.70 1.42 1.55
C ASN A 639 -20.05 1.35 2.96
N ASN A 640 -19.86 0.13 3.50
CA ASN A 640 -19.23 -0.05 4.80
C ASN A 640 -17.72 0.19 4.79
N ILE A 641 -17.04 0.06 3.64
CA ILE A 641 -15.62 0.38 3.53
C ILE A 641 -15.41 1.88 3.78
N LEU A 642 -16.21 2.73 3.12
CA LEU A 642 -16.17 4.17 3.35
C LEU A 642 -16.61 4.54 4.79
N PHE A 643 -17.64 3.85 5.31
CA PHE A 643 -18.14 4.07 6.67
C PHE A 643 -17.06 3.78 7.72
N GLU A 644 -16.38 2.65 7.61
CA GLU A 644 -15.26 2.27 8.49
C GLU A 644 -14.08 3.22 8.33
N SER A 645 -13.74 3.59 7.10
CA SER A 645 -12.63 4.50 6.82
C SER A 645 -12.80 5.89 7.45
N ILE A 646 -14.04 6.41 7.48
CA ILE A 646 -14.33 7.75 8.06
C ILE A 646 -14.59 7.67 9.56
N LEU A 647 -15.45 6.76 10.02
CA LEU A 647 -15.91 6.77 11.42
C LEU A 647 -15.16 5.80 12.33
N GLY A 648 -14.34 4.90 11.78
CA GLY A 648 -13.72 3.81 12.56
C GLY A 648 -14.76 2.83 13.14
N MET A 649 -15.95 2.80 12.54
CA MET A 649 -17.12 2.02 12.99
C MET A 649 -17.64 1.16 11.83
N ILE A 650 -18.51 0.19 12.13
CA ILE A 650 -19.08 -0.69 11.10
C ILE A 650 -20.60 -0.59 11.18
N ASN A 651 -21.25 -0.32 10.05
CA ASN A 651 -22.71 -0.22 10.01
C ASN A 651 -23.34 -1.62 10.12
N LYS A 652 -24.29 -1.77 11.05
CA LYS A 652 -24.97 -3.02 11.38
C LYS A 652 -26.42 -3.09 10.92
N ASN A 653 -26.97 -1.98 10.42
CA ASN A 653 -28.38 -1.92 10.05
C ASN A 653 -28.69 -2.88 8.90
N SER A 654 -29.67 -3.73 9.17
CA SER A 654 -29.99 -4.92 8.38
C SER A 654 -31.38 -4.93 7.81
N ASP A 655 -32.15 -3.87 8.02
CA ASP A 655 -33.56 -3.85 7.68
C ASP A 655 -33.75 -3.92 6.16
N PRO A 656 -34.39 -4.98 5.63
CA PRO A 656 -34.66 -5.11 4.20
C PRO A 656 -35.75 -4.15 3.71
N SER A 657 -36.48 -3.48 4.62
CA SER A 657 -37.49 -2.48 4.29
C SER A 657 -36.93 -1.07 4.09
N GLY A 658 -35.65 -0.85 4.40
CA GLY A 658 -34.93 0.38 4.07
C GLY A 658 -34.51 0.45 2.60
N GLU A 659 -34.18 1.65 2.12
CA GLU A 659 -33.43 1.76 0.87
C GLU A 659 -32.11 0.97 1.01
N ILE A 660 -31.98 -0.09 0.22
CA ILE A 660 -30.79 -0.97 0.18
C ILE A 660 -29.56 -0.18 -0.32
N TYR A 661 -29.79 0.94 -1.00
CA TYR A 661 -28.81 1.85 -1.55
C TYR A 661 -28.68 3.12 -0.71
N PRO A 662 -27.54 3.82 -0.78
CA PRO A 662 -27.39 5.11 -0.12
C PRO A 662 -28.51 6.08 -0.53
N THR A 663 -29.16 6.72 0.43
CA THR A 663 -30.17 7.74 0.13
C THR A 663 -29.47 8.98 -0.44
N VAL A 664 -29.80 9.34 -1.68
CA VAL A 664 -29.24 10.52 -2.37
C VAL A 664 -30.25 11.66 -2.36
N LYS A 665 -29.80 12.85 -1.98
CA LYS A 665 -30.62 14.07 -1.95
C LYS A 665 -29.91 15.23 -2.62
N MET A 666 -30.64 15.89 -3.51
CA MET A 666 -30.19 17.08 -4.22
C MET A 666 -29.69 18.14 -3.25
N ILE A 667 -28.55 18.74 -3.57
CA ILE A 667 -28.09 19.94 -2.89
C ILE A 667 -29.04 21.10 -3.26
N GLN A 668 -29.56 21.79 -2.25
CA GLN A 668 -30.46 22.95 -2.44
C GLN A 668 -29.68 24.26 -2.51
N SER A 669 -28.59 24.36 -1.74
CA SER A 669 -27.69 25.50 -1.76
C SER A 669 -26.31 25.08 -1.26
N ALA A 670 -25.28 25.52 -1.97
CA ALA A 670 -23.89 25.40 -1.58
C ALA A 670 -23.18 26.76 -1.71
N LEU A 671 -22.44 27.15 -0.68
CA LEU A 671 -21.64 28.37 -0.69
C LEU A 671 -20.15 28.03 -0.77
N ILE A 672 -19.50 28.71 -1.69
CA ILE A 672 -18.05 28.75 -1.84
C ILE A 672 -17.61 30.13 -1.38
N ASP A 673 -16.58 30.20 -0.55
CA ASP A 673 -16.04 31.45 -0.06
C ASP A 673 -15.47 32.27 -1.24
N ARG A 674 -16.07 33.43 -1.46
CA ARG A 674 -15.68 34.43 -2.47
C ARG A 674 -15.42 35.79 -1.83
N ASN A 675 -15.17 35.80 -0.52
CA ASN A 675 -15.15 37.00 0.27
C ASN A 675 -13.78 37.68 0.14
N LEU A 676 -13.73 38.82 -0.55
CA LEU A 676 -12.51 39.61 -0.82
C LEU A 676 -11.77 40.11 0.44
N THR A 677 -12.35 39.95 1.63
CA THR A 677 -11.82 40.35 2.94
C THR A 677 -11.35 39.18 3.81
N VAL A 678 -11.51 37.93 3.37
CA VAL A 678 -10.94 36.76 4.06
C VAL A 678 -9.51 36.54 3.51
N THR A 679 -8.59 36.07 4.35
CA THR A 679 -7.21 35.80 3.96
C THR A 679 -7.14 34.94 2.68
N GLU A 680 -6.17 35.19 1.80
CA GLU A 680 -5.96 34.42 0.54
C GLU A 680 -6.05 32.90 0.70
N ALA A 681 -5.80 32.40 1.92
CA ALA A 681 -5.88 31.00 2.30
C ALA A 681 -7.26 30.33 2.14
N ASP A 682 -8.39 31.04 2.18
CA ASP A 682 -9.73 30.42 2.17
C ASP A 682 -10.53 30.64 0.87
N TRP A 683 -9.96 31.41 -0.06
CA TRP A 683 -10.61 31.69 -1.34
C TRP A 683 -10.93 30.41 -2.12
N GLY A 684 -12.19 30.26 -2.53
CA GLY A 684 -12.64 29.13 -3.34
C GLY A 684 -12.93 27.83 -2.57
N LYS A 685 -12.71 27.80 -1.25
CA LYS A 685 -13.12 26.67 -0.38
C LYS A 685 -14.62 26.73 -0.10
N LEU A 686 -15.20 25.63 0.38
CA LEU A 686 -16.57 25.68 0.92
C LEU A 686 -16.65 26.66 2.11
N ASP A 687 -17.76 27.38 2.27
CA ASP A 687 -17.91 28.33 3.38
C ASP A 687 -18.15 27.59 4.72
N THR A 688 -17.52 28.06 5.80
CA THR A 688 -17.71 27.57 7.18
C THR A 688 -18.68 28.43 7.99
N ASN A 689 -19.06 29.61 7.48
CA ASN A 689 -19.89 30.56 8.19
C ASN A 689 -21.38 30.12 8.20
N VAL A 690 -21.89 29.89 9.40
CA VAL A 690 -23.28 29.48 9.65
C VAL A 690 -24.32 30.55 9.29
N ASP A 691 -23.93 31.83 9.24
CA ASP A 691 -24.85 32.96 9.05
C ASP A 691 -25.14 33.25 7.57
N HIS A 692 -24.29 32.81 6.64
CA HIS A 692 -24.39 33.22 5.22
C HIS A 692 -25.06 32.20 4.30
N GLY A 693 -25.23 30.94 4.71
CA GLY A 693 -25.92 29.93 3.92
C GLY A 693 -25.21 28.58 3.99
N ILE A 694 -25.65 27.76 4.94
CA ILE A 694 -25.11 26.41 5.12
C ILE A 694 -25.37 25.58 3.87
N GLN A 695 -24.50 24.60 3.61
CA GLN A 695 -24.70 23.57 2.59
C GLN A 695 -26.01 22.82 2.90
N LYS A 696 -27.11 23.17 2.24
CA LYS A 696 -28.44 22.62 2.46
C LYS A 696 -28.75 21.58 1.41
N HIS A 697 -29.53 20.58 1.79
CA HIS A 697 -30.00 19.55 0.89
C HIS A 697 -31.45 19.21 1.21
N GLU A 698 -32.13 18.56 0.26
CA GLU A 698 -33.46 18.01 0.50
C GLU A 698 -33.46 17.03 1.68
N PRO A 699 -34.54 16.94 2.48
CA PRO A 699 -34.59 16.05 3.64
C PRO A 699 -34.19 14.60 3.33
N LEU A 700 -33.32 14.04 4.17
CA LEU A 700 -32.93 12.64 4.11
C LEU A 700 -34.02 11.77 4.72
N ASN A 701 -34.56 10.85 3.94
CA ASN A 701 -35.62 9.93 4.38
C ASN A 701 -35.02 8.60 4.83
N LEU A 702 -34.24 8.63 5.90
CA LEU A 702 -33.66 7.42 6.46
C LEU A 702 -34.65 6.69 7.36
N ILE A 703 -34.79 5.38 7.16
CA ILE A 703 -35.55 4.53 8.08
C ILE A 703 -34.85 4.41 9.43
N GLN A 704 -35.62 4.14 10.48
CA GLN A 704 -35.07 3.74 11.79
C GLN A 704 -34.24 2.46 11.62
N PRO A 705 -33.01 2.39 12.17
CA PRO A 705 -32.18 1.21 12.03
C PRO A 705 -32.70 0.07 12.90
N ASN A 706 -32.67 -1.17 12.40
CA ASN A 706 -33.11 -2.34 13.16
C ASN A 706 -32.00 -2.95 14.05
N ASN A 707 -30.74 -2.57 13.79
CA ASN A 707 -29.55 -2.93 14.56
C ASN A 707 -28.49 -1.85 14.37
N GLY A 708 -27.84 -1.42 15.46
CA GLY A 708 -27.03 -0.21 15.49
C GLY A 708 -27.88 1.07 15.47
N ASN A 709 -27.22 2.22 15.66
CA ASN A 709 -27.89 3.52 15.74
C ASN A 709 -27.20 4.62 14.93
N SER A 710 -26.16 4.30 14.15
CA SER A 710 -25.34 5.30 13.45
C SER A 710 -25.49 5.21 11.92
N ALA A 711 -25.44 6.36 11.27
CA ALA A 711 -25.38 6.55 9.83
C ALA A 711 -24.29 7.57 9.47
N LEU A 712 -23.80 7.51 8.24
CA LEU A 712 -22.78 8.41 7.71
C LEU A 712 -23.41 9.27 6.61
N LYS A 713 -23.38 10.58 6.78
CA LYS A 713 -23.84 11.54 5.79
C LYS A 713 -22.63 12.19 5.13
N VAL A 714 -22.59 12.19 3.80
CA VAL A 714 -21.45 12.70 3.03
C VAL A 714 -21.87 13.65 1.90
N MET A 715 -20.98 14.59 1.61
CA MET A 715 -21.04 15.48 0.44
C MET A 715 -19.63 15.53 -0.17
N MET A 716 -19.53 15.37 -1.49
CA MET A 716 -18.24 15.16 -2.16
C MET A 716 -18.00 16.21 -3.24
N TYR A 717 -16.74 16.62 -3.39
CA TYR A 717 -16.32 17.56 -4.42
C TYR A 717 -14.86 17.30 -4.86
N PRO A 718 -14.49 17.66 -6.10
CA PRO A 718 -13.15 17.46 -6.61
C PRO A 718 -12.24 18.62 -6.21
N VAL A 719 -10.97 18.33 -5.95
CA VAL A 719 -9.94 19.33 -5.62
C VAL A 719 -8.64 19.00 -6.32
N VAL A 720 -7.76 20.00 -6.45
CA VAL A 720 -6.40 19.82 -6.98
C VAL A 720 -5.37 20.24 -5.94
N GLU A 721 -4.38 19.38 -5.75
CA GLU A 721 -3.21 19.67 -4.93
C GLU A 721 -1.97 19.16 -5.65
N ASN A 722 -0.93 19.99 -5.78
CA ASN A 722 0.31 19.62 -6.48
C ASN A 722 0.08 19.06 -7.90
N GLY A 723 -0.92 19.59 -8.61
CA GLY A 723 -1.31 19.15 -9.95
C GLY A 723 -2.12 17.85 -10.00
N GLN A 724 -2.30 17.13 -8.89
CA GLN A 724 -3.07 15.88 -8.86
C GLN A 724 -4.53 16.13 -8.49
N LEU A 725 -5.43 15.34 -9.05
CA LEU A 725 -6.87 15.38 -8.79
C LEU A 725 -7.21 14.47 -7.60
N PHE A 726 -8.07 14.95 -6.70
CA PHE A 726 -8.58 14.22 -5.54
C PHE A 726 -10.08 14.43 -5.36
N ILE A 727 -10.68 13.63 -4.46
CA ILE A 727 -12.05 13.82 -3.96
C ILE A 727 -11.98 14.14 -2.47
N GLU A 728 -12.49 15.32 -2.10
CA GLU A 728 -12.75 15.66 -0.70
C GLU A 728 -14.19 15.33 -0.32
N ILE A 729 -14.36 14.91 0.92
CA ILE A 729 -15.58 14.35 1.48
C ILE A 729 -15.87 15.09 2.77
N ILE A 730 -16.87 15.97 2.73
CA ILE A 730 -17.47 16.49 3.95
C ILE A 730 -18.32 15.39 4.55
N TYR A 731 -18.16 15.11 5.83
CA TYR A 731 -18.93 14.09 6.51
C TYR A 731 -19.57 14.58 7.81
N LYS A 732 -20.66 13.91 8.19
CA LYS A 732 -21.32 14.02 9.48
C LYS A 732 -21.83 12.65 9.91
N GLN A 733 -21.48 12.21 11.12
CA GLN A 733 -22.13 11.08 11.78
C GLN A 733 -23.55 11.49 12.17
N MET A 734 -24.51 10.62 11.91
CA MET A 734 -25.89 10.76 12.36
C MET A 734 -26.22 9.64 13.33
N VAL A 735 -26.91 9.95 14.43
CA VAL A 735 -27.26 8.96 15.45
C VAL A 735 -28.78 8.98 15.69
N HIS A 736 -29.42 7.83 15.50
CA HIS A 736 -30.84 7.67 15.74
C HIS A 736 -31.13 7.49 17.23
N ASN A 737 -31.98 8.35 17.80
CA ASN A 737 -32.33 8.32 19.23
C ASN A 737 -33.61 7.50 19.56
N GLY A 738 -34.20 6.87 18.55
CA GLY A 738 -35.48 6.15 18.66
C GLY A 738 -36.66 6.87 17.96
N THR A 739 -36.52 8.16 17.68
CA THR A 739 -37.56 8.97 17.02
C THR A 739 -37.03 9.72 15.79
N SER A 740 -35.77 10.15 15.82
CA SER A 740 -35.17 10.98 14.78
C SER A 740 -33.67 10.72 14.63
N TRP A 741 -33.15 10.95 13.43
CA TRP A 741 -31.71 10.93 13.10
C TRP A 741 -30.95 12.21 13.48
N GLY A 742 -31.63 13.21 14.06
CA GLY A 742 -30.99 14.44 14.53
C GLY A 742 -30.48 15.34 13.40
N ASP A 743 -31.05 15.21 12.19
CA ASP A 743 -30.61 15.97 11.03
C ASP A 743 -31.34 17.31 10.87
N ASN A 744 -30.57 18.36 10.55
CA ASN A 744 -31.03 19.72 10.30
C ASN A 744 -31.05 20.07 8.80
N ASN A 745 -30.99 19.06 7.93
CA ASN A 745 -30.90 19.20 6.46
C ASN A 745 -29.69 20.05 6.00
N GLN A 746 -28.60 19.97 6.76
CA GLN A 746 -27.40 20.77 6.57
C GLN A 746 -26.13 19.91 6.70
N MET A 747 -25.09 20.24 5.93
CA MET A 747 -23.74 19.71 6.18
C MET A 747 -22.98 20.65 7.11
N LEU A 748 -22.35 20.09 8.14
CA LEU A 748 -21.38 20.80 8.97
C LEU A 748 -20.04 20.79 8.25
N ILE A 749 -19.39 21.95 8.19
CA ILE A 749 -18.18 22.15 7.41
C ILE A 749 -17.04 22.46 8.36
N ALA A 750 -16.03 21.60 8.38
CA ALA A 750 -14.82 21.78 9.18
C ALA A 750 -13.64 21.03 8.56
N ASP A 751 -12.44 21.48 8.87
CA ASP A 751 -11.20 20.81 8.50
C ASP A 751 -10.90 19.67 9.49
N GLY A 752 -10.39 18.54 8.98
CA GLY A 752 -10.06 17.36 9.77
C GLY A 752 -11.25 16.79 10.55
N ASP A 753 -10.96 15.95 11.54
CA ASP A 753 -11.95 15.34 12.43
C ASP A 753 -12.33 16.25 13.59
N ASN A 754 -13.63 16.42 13.83
CA ASN A 754 -14.18 17.26 14.88
C ASN A 754 -15.32 16.55 15.62
N LEU A 755 -15.51 16.93 16.88
CA LEU A 755 -16.64 16.50 17.70
C LEU A 755 -17.65 17.63 17.82
N GLY A 756 -18.92 17.30 17.64
CA GLY A 756 -20.03 18.23 17.75
C GLY A 756 -21.20 17.61 18.49
N THR A 757 -22.33 18.28 18.43
CA THR A 757 -23.61 17.81 18.98
C THR A 757 -24.69 17.96 17.94
N ASP A 758 -25.51 16.92 17.76
CA ASP A 758 -26.63 16.94 16.81
C ASP A 758 -27.90 17.58 17.41
N LEU A 759 -29.00 17.61 16.65
CA LEU A 759 -30.28 18.14 17.14
C LEU A 759 -30.90 17.30 18.27
N ASN A 760 -30.42 16.08 18.49
CA ASN A 760 -30.85 15.20 19.57
C ASN A 760 -29.99 15.37 20.84
N ALA A 761 -29.08 16.35 20.88
CA ALA A 761 -28.09 16.53 21.94
C ALA A 761 -27.11 15.34 22.11
N ILE A 762 -26.92 14.54 21.04
CA ILE A 762 -25.98 13.42 21.00
C ILE A 762 -24.65 13.91 20.44
N SER A 763 -23.54 13.49 21.06
CA SER A 763 -22.21 13.78 20.54
C SER A 763 -21.96 12.99 19.25
N ILE A 764 -21.49 13.69 18.21
CA ILE A 764 -21.27 13.13 16.88
C ILE A 764 -19.92 13.59 16.30
N SER A 765 -19.33 12.76 15.45
CA SER A 765 -18.15 13.15 14.64
C SER A 765 -18.58 13.86 13.34
N TYR A 766 -17.83 14.85 12.90
CA TYR A 766 -18.00 15.51 11.61
C TYR A 766 -16.68 16.12 11.14
N GLY A 767 -16.54 16.39 9.84
CA GLY A 767 -15.26 16.86 9.33
C GLY A 767 -15.06 16.74 7.84
N THR A 768 -13.79 16.78 7.43
CA THR A 768 -13.35 16.59 6.03
C THR A 768 -12.32 15.48 5.92
N HIS A 769 -12.60 14.54 5.03
CA HIS A 769 -11.68 13.49 4.61
C HIS A 769 -11.35 13.63 3.13
N ARG A 770 -10.27 12.99 2.68
CA ARG A 770 -9.88 12.89 1.27
C ARG A 770 -9.43 11.47 0.95
N ILE A 771 -9.68 11.04 -0.29
CA ILE A 771 -9.11 9.80 -0.83
C ILE A 771 -7.70 10.04 -1.41
N GLY A 772 -6.99 8.97 -1.76
CA GLY A 772 -5.75 9.06 -2.54
C GLY A 772 -5.95 9.71 -3.93
N PRO A 773 -4.87 10.13 -4.61
CA PRO A 773 -4.97 10.81 -5.91
C PRO A 773 -5.63 9.89 -6.95
N ILE A 774 -6.50 10.47 -7.77
CA ILE A 774 -7.31 9.73 -8.75
C ILE A 774 -6.88 9.95 -10.20
N GLY A 775 -5.97 10.89 -10.45
CA GLY A 775 -5.43 11.18 -11.78
C GLY A 775 -4.81 12.56 -11.88
N TRP A 776 -4.39 12.92 -13.09
CA TRP A 776 -3.98 14.26 -13.48
C TRP A 776 -5.14 14.95 -14.22
N PRO A 777 -5.56 16.16 -13.85
CA PRO A 777 -6.66 16.85 -14.53
C PRO A 777 -6.32 17.14 -15.99
N GLU A 778 -7.22 16.78 -16.91
CA GLU A 778 -7.11 17.14 -18.33
C GLU A 778 -7.25 18.66 -18.52
N GLY A 779 -6.35 19.27 -19.29
CA GLY A 779 -6.38 20.71 -19.60
C GLY A 779 -5.75 21.63 -18.54
N ALA A 780 -4.95 21.10 -17.62
CA ALA A 780 -4.20 21.87 -16.62
C ALA A 780 -2.74 22.19 -17.03
N ALA A 781 -2.41 22.07 -18.32
CA ALA A 781 -1.14 22.51 -18.90
C ALA A 781 -1.32 23.81 -19.68
#